data_AF-A0A3M1GVZ1-F1
#
_entry.id   AF-A0A3M1GVZ1-F1
#
_cell.length_a   1.000
_cell.length_b   1.000
_cell.length_c   1.000
_cell.angle_alpha   90.00
_cell.angle_beta   90.00
_cell.angle_gamma   90.00
#
_symmetry.space_group_name_H-M   'P 1'
#
loop_
_entity.id
_entity.type
_entity.pdbx_description
1 polymer ?
#
loop_
_entity_poly.entity_id
_entity_poly.type
_entity_poly.pdbx_seq_one_letter_code
_entity_poly.pdbx_strand_id
1 'polypeptide(L)'
;MTKRGKATAQSGQPVEPVSRHFIHWDTVTRCSQASTTTLELSPLCRQVTDIIQENYRLCRVALYLRQGKSSAFSLQAVSPPAPGLDKDTVLSADSFPGLTNLLKERASFFASLSGTDSPASLLVEPAARLRLALPLATPNDILGILDLQAAEASDLTAEDLPYFEALADHITALIEHARQYEQITTERNRANLLYEVSAALKADLDFEAVADTAVGLADKLGATTGEIHLLDERGNIFYRSSYAERNKISPEVWTRLVRRTLTEGLDAWVIRNRKPALVHDTLTDKRWLKVGHQDDMPGARSAICAPIIVERRGIRGAISFVHPEPNRFNEQDISMLQALASQIGIALENSSLLTEYSKNLDDARLLLETSQQLAKTHTLNEVYTALLNGLLKTGLDRTTFHLCHDLDPADVPQTAELVVVSSKENGTVWAENPERYPLRDMPAVYQMAADQEPLVVTNIHTDERLSELETRFWREAGIHSVTVLPLVIRTHTFGFVTLESRTARTFTEHDLNLYQTICHQAVSAIQNARQIEFTTEALTSSQALYRAGRILANTVNPQKALEDALMEFIYSLGVDQGAIINLSPEGDYGYPIAYIENYEFQPVKGLKFPINRNSKYLQTLLSGQPVTCADLQNDPDFADFVPFNPDRPPQSLLSAPILLKGEIIGWIGADAVHEKRYFTQQEVDLARAMADQIAIAIQNHRLIEETRRRAEQFRAVAEVGEAVAGLIDLNEVLTKTVNLIRDRFGFYHVSIFLLDDKQEWAVVRASTGEVGKIMVERPHRLKVGGQSIVGFVTGNAQPRIALDVGQDAVHFDNPLLPNTRSEMALPLIYRGTVIGALDVQSTEANAFTDEDVETLQIMADQLASAISNARLFEQLQTGLMEQGILYNIGTRVSATLDLRTAATVLTQETAEALKVAQCTLSLLEENGQVRVVSDYVQTNRPLRSFQGERIPLASAPLYRQVLDTQEEVVVHLADLPETETGPEIDYLRQNQGTLLVIVPILLRKKVIGFLEIYDDTPKRRIQPANLTLLDGIALLAANTIHNANLYERTQANLERTRLLYTLSDTLATARKLNETLQIVLGEFLKLLKVKQGGILLFDKARENGIMRALVVNGKQAEAGQVFPVAEDPIARYIIQHPEPLVIDDVRTHPLTKDTPHLRPANTRGMLL
;
A
#
# COMPACT_ATOMS: atom_id res chain seq x y z
N MET A 1 -42.69 -9.72 36.40
CA MET A 1 -42.39 -11.12 36.76
C MET A 1 -41.65 -11.06 38.10
N THR A 2 -42.01 -11.67 39.22
CA THR A 2 -42.95 -12.75 39.54
C THR A 2 -43.25 -12.64 41.04
N LYS A 3 -44.52 -12.83 41.42
CA LYS A 3 -45.05 -12.90 42.80
C LYS A 3 -44.61 -14.18 43.53
N ARG A 4 -44.54 -14.13 44.87
CA ARG A 4 -45.21 -14.99 45.90
C ARG A 4 -44.36 -15.00 47.19
N GLY A 5 -44.91 -15.04 48.41
CA GLY A 5 -46.26 -15.38 48.83
C GLY A 5 -46.59 -14.89 50.26
N LYS A 6 -47.89 -14.96 50.57
CA LYS A 6 -48.52 -14.66 51.87
C LYS A 6 -48.42 -15.86 52.81
N ALA A 7 -48.40 -15.60 54.12
CA ALA A 7 -49.01 -16.47 55.12
C ALA A 7 -49.59 -15.62 56.27
N THR A 8 -50.81 -15.95 56.64
CA THR A 8 -51.70 -15.32 57.64
C THR A 8 -52.10 -16.38 58.67
N ALA A 9 -52.21 -16.01 59.95
CA ALA A 9 -53.21 -16.45 60.95
C ALA A 9 -52.69 -16.02 62.35
N GLN A 10 -53.27 -15.04 63.04
CA GLN A 10 -54.52 -15.01 63.82
C GLN A 10 -54.60 -16.00 65.01
N SER A 11 -54.79 -15.36 66.16
CA SER A 11 -55.20 -15.81 67.49
C SER A 11 -56.46 -16.68 67.55
N GLY A 12 -56.55 -17.53 68.56
CA GLY A 12 -57.81 -18.10 69.04
C GLY A 12 -57.62 -19.11 70.18
N GLN A 13 -58.05 -18.74 71.39
CA GLN A 13 -58.14 -19.59 72.59
C GLN A 13 -58.97 -20.86 72.37
N PRO A 14 -58.87 -21.84 73.29
CA PRO A 14 -60.05 -22.07 74.14
C PRO A 14 -59.69 -22.44 75.60
N VAL A 15 -60.45 -21.90 76.55
CA VAL A 15 -60.56 -22.47 77.91
C VAL A 15 -61.80 -23.36 77.94
N GLU A 16 -61.61 -24.55 78.50
CA GLU A 16 -62.57 -25.63 78.79
C GLU A 16 -63.81 -25.19 79.59
N PRO A 17 -64.82 -26.07 79.69
CA PRO A 17 -65.74 -26.06 80.81
C PRO A 17 -65.69 -27.33 81.68
N VAL A 18 -65.58 -27.08 82.99
CA VAL A 18 -66.40 -27.67 84.08
C VAL A 18 -65.90 -29.02 84.65
N SER A 19 -65.04 -28.95 85.68
CA SER A 19 -65.30 -29.12 87.14
C SER A 19 -65.50 -30.58 87.59
N ARG A 20 -64.82 -31.11 88.63
CA ARG A 20 -64.97 -30.69 90.05
C ARG A 20 -64.01 -31.45 91.01
N HIS A 21 -63.51 -30.72 92.02
CA HIS A 21 -63.02 -31.14 93.36
C HIS A 21 -61.57 -31.65 93.58
N PHE A 22 -60.64 -30.71 93.78
CA PHE A 22 -59.65 -30.71 94.88
C PHE A 22 -59.44 -29.25 95.31
N ILE A 23 -59.40 -28.98 96.62
CA ILE A 23 -59.22 -27.63 97.18
C ILE A 23 -57.76 -27.22 96.91
N HIS A 24 -57.55 -26.40 95.88
CA HIS A 24 -56.24 -25.96 95.37
C HIS A 24 -55.72 -24.72 96.11
N TRP A 25 -54.39 -24.66 96.27
CA TRP A 25 -53.53 -23.58 96.77
C TRP A 25 -53.58 -22.27 95.93
N ASP A 26 -54.75 -21.94 95.36
CA ASP A 26 -54.96 -20.91 94.34
C ASP A 26 -54.90 -19.45 94.84
N THR A 27 -54.67 -19.22 96.13
CA THR A 27 -54.65 -17.86 96.70
C THR A 27 -53.30 -17.16 96.53
N VAL A 28 -52.19 -17.88 96.35
CA VAL A 28 -50.84 -17.28 96.13
C VAL A 28 -50.53 -17.10 94.64
N THR A 29 -51.13 -17.92 93.77
CA THR A 29 -50.93 -17.88 92.30
C THR A 29 -51.67 -16.73 91.59
N ARG A 30 -52.49 -15.92 92.29
CA ARG A 30 -53.26 -14.81 91.68
C ARG A 30 -52.58 -13.44 91.66
N CYS A 31 -51.32 -13.32 92.10
CA CYS A 31 -50.57 -12.06 91.99
C CYS A 31 -49.87 -11.83 90.63
N SER A 32 -50.00 -12.72 89.63
CA SER A 32 -49.23 -12.62 88.39
C SER A 32 -49.92 -11.90 87.22
N GLN A 33 -51.03 -11.16 87.43
CA GLN A 33 -51.72 -10.43 86.34
C GLN A 33 -52.25 -9.04 86.75
N ALA A 34 -51.52 -8.29 87.57
CA ALA A 34 -51.81 -6.87 87.80
C ALA A 34 -50.80 -5.97 87.06
N SER A 35 -51.36 -5.02 86.33
CA SER A 35 -50.72 -4.03 85.47
C SER A 35 -49.78 -3.07 86.20
N THR A 36 -48.62 -2.82 85.57
CA THR A 36 -47.84 -1.57 85.55
C THR A 36 -48.02 -0.62 86.74
N THR A 37 -47.41 -0.98 87.87
CA THR A 37 -46.72 -0.04 88.76
C THR A 37 -45.68 -0.88 89.51
N THR A 38 -44.47 -0.34 89.66
CA THR A 38 -43.30 -0.93 90.32
C THR A 38 -43.71 -1.93 91.42
N LEU A 39 -43.40 -3.21 91.20
CA LEU A 39 -43.79 -4.27 92.14
C LEU A 39 -42.87 -4.13 93.37
N GLU A 40 -43.25 -3.27 94.32
CA GLU A 40 -42.65 -3.31 95.65
C GLU A 40 -42.90 -4.72 96.21
N LEU A 41 -41.85 -5.44 96.60
CA LEU A 41 -41.98 -6.80 97.12
C LEU A 41 -42.72 -6.83 98.47
N SER A 42 -42.77 -5.69 99.18
CA SER A 42 -43.32 -5.57 100.54
C SER A 42 -44.80 -5.95 100.70
N PRO A 43 -45.75 -5.51 99.85
CA PRO A 43 -47.16 -5.86 99.98
C PRO A 43 -47.41 -7.35 99.71
N LEU A 44 -46.73 -7.93 98.72
CA LEU A 44 -46.80 -9.36 98.41
C LEU A 44 -46.27 -10.20 99.57
N CYS A 45 -45.10 -9.82 100.10
CA CYS A 45 -44.51 -10.50 101.27
C CYS A 45 -45.43 -10.43 102.49
N ARG A 46 -46.07 -9.28 102.74
CA ARG A 46 -47.01 -9.10 103.86
C ARG A 46 -48.28 -9.94 103.71
N GLN A 47 -48.85 -10.00 102.51
CA GLN A 47 -50.01 -10.83 102.22
C GLN A 47 -49.72 -12.32 102.43
N VAL A 48 -48.53 -12.78 102.02
CA VAL A 48 -48.09 -14.16 102.23
C VAL A 48 -47.92 -14.47 103.72
N THR A 49 -47.27 -13.60 104.50
CA THR A 49 -47.09 -13.84 105.94
C THR A 49 -48.43 -13.89 106.69
N ASP A 50 -49.39 -13.03 106.32
CA ASP A 50 -50.72 -12.98 106.97
C ASP A 50 -51.53 -14.26 106.72
N ILE A 51 -51.53 -14.76 105.47
CA ILE A 51 -52.23 -16.00 105.08
C ILE A 51 -51.67 -17.22 105.83
N ILE A 52 -50.35 -17.31 105.96
CA ILE A 52 -49.70 -18.43 106.67
C ILE A 52 -50.09 -18.40 108.15
N GLN A 53 -50.12 -17.21 108.76
CA GLN A 53 -50.44 -17.08 110.17
C GLN A 53 -51.89 -17.45 110.48
N GLU A 54 -52.85 -16.98 109.68
CA GLU A 54 -54.29 -17.26 109.88
C GLU A 54 -54.62 -18.75 109.76
N ASN A 55 -54.04 -19.46 108.79
CA ASN A 55 -54.41 -20.85 108.51
C ASN A 55 -53.81 -21.87 109.49
N TYR A 56 -52.64 -21.58 110.07
CA TYR A 56 -51.89 -22.53 110.90
C TYR A 56 -51.85 -22.14 112.39
N ARG A 57 -52.69 -21.17 112.82
CA ARG A 57 -52.76 -20.66 114.21
C ARG A 57 -51.38 -20.31 114.82
N LEU A 58 -50.48 -19.81 113.98
CA LEU A 58 -49.13 -19.43 114.41
C LEU A 58 -49.19 -18.12 115.21
N CYS A 59 -48.40 -18.02 116.28
CA CYS A 59 -48.34 -16.78 117.05
C CYS A 59 -47.61 -15.68 116.28
N ARG A 60 -46.68 -16.03 115.38
CA ARG A 60 -46.00 -15.05 114.51
C ARG A 60 -45.40 -15.66 113.25
N VAL A 61 -45.46 -14.91 112.14
CA VAL A 61 -44.76 -15.21 110.89
C VAL A 61 -43.95 -13.99 110.44
N ALA A 62 -42.69 -14.19 110.06
CA ALA A 62 -41.80 -13.14 109.57
C ALA A 62 -41.00 -13.58 108.34
N LEU A 63 -40.79 -12.66 107.40
CA LEU A 63 -40.04 -12.89 106.17
C LEU A 63 -38.86 -11.91 106.05
N TYR A 64 -37.68 -12.46 105.83
CA TYR A 64 -36.44 -11.70 105.65
C TYR A 64 -35.85 -11.98 104.27
N LEU A 65 -35.53 -10.95 103.49
CA LEU A 65 -34.88 -11.09 102.19
C LEU A 65 -33.49 -10.46 102.18
N ARG A 66 -32.58 -11.08 101.43
CA ARG A 66 -31.19 -10.67 101.27
C ARG A 66 -31.07 -9.45 100.36
N GLN A 67 -30.39 -8.40 100.82
CA GLN A 67 -30.15 -7.19 100.03
C GLN A 67 -28.92 -7.38 99.11
N GLY A 68 -29.17 -7.70 97.84
CA GLY A 68 -28.12 -7.84 96.83
C GLY A 68 -27.10 -8.95 97.17
N LYS A 69 -25.82 -8.72 96.89
CA LYS A 69 -24.73 -9.69 97.14
C LYS A 69 -24.24 -9.74 98.60
N SER A 70 -24.71 -8.85 99.47
CA SER A 70 -24.34 -8.80 100.90
C SER A 70 -24.91 -10.01 101.66
N SER A 71 -24.23 -10.52 102.69
CA SER A 71 -24.74 -11.56 103.60
C SER A 71 -25.82 -11.06 104.58
N ALA A 72 -26.15 -9.76 104.54
CA ALA A 72 -27.16 -9.17 105.42
C ALA A 72 -28.59 -9.37 104.89
N PHE A 73 -29.50 -9.77 105.79
CA PHE A 73 -30.93 -9.89 105.51
C PHE A 73 -31.69 -8.68 106.07
N SER A 74 -32.62 -8.15 105.28
CA SER A 74 -33.56 -7.10 105.70
C SER A 74 -34.93 -7.72 105.94
N LEU A 75 -35.61 -7.29 107.02
CA LEU A 75 -36.99 -7.67 107.29
C LEU A 75 -37.90 -7.06 106.23
N GLN A 76 -38.62 -7.90 105.49
CA GLN A 76 -39.53 -7.46 104.42
C GLN A 76 -40.98 -7.45 104.89
N ALA A 77 -41.38 -8.42 105.71
CA ALA A 77 -42.73 -8.48 106.26
C ALA A 77 -42.78 -9.24 107.60
N VAL A 78 -43.72 -8.84 108.46
CA VAL A 78 -44.08 -9.53 109.70
C VAL A 78 -45.58 -9.39 109.87
N SER A 79 -46.23 -10.48 110.29
CA SER A 79 -47.65 -10.51 110.61
C SER A 79 -47.91 -10.31 112.12
N PRO A 80 -49.02 -9.65 112.51
CA PRO A 80 -49.33 -9.30 113.90
C PRO A 80 -49.81 -10.50 114.74
N PRO A 81 -49.62 -10.54 116.07
CA PRO A 81 -49.97 -11.70 116.90
C PRO A 81 -51.48 -11.96 117.02
N ALA A 82 -51.87 -13.23 117.15
CA ALA A 82 -53.27 -13.67 117.19
C ALA A 82 -54.02 -13.19 118.46
N PRO A 83 -55.28 -12.71 118.35
CA PRO A 83 -56.03 -12.20 119.49
C PRO A 83 -56.67 -13.31 120.35
N GLY A 84 -56.34 -13.37 121.65
CA GLY A 84 -57.04 -14.22 122.64
C GLY A 84 -56.19 -15.05 123.62
N LEU A 85 -54.88 -14.80 123.73
CA LEU A 85 -54.00 -15.57 124.63
C LEU A 85 -53.76 -14.84 125.97
N ASP A 86 -54.15 -15.48 127.08
CA ASP A 86 -54.15 -14.94 128.43
C ASP A 86 -52.74 -14.88 129.04
N LYS A 87 -52.46 -13.79 129.76
CA LYS A 87 -51.14 -13.50 130.36
C LYS A 87 -51.07 -14.13 131.74
N ASP A 88 -50.45 -15.31 131.85
CA ASP A 88 -49.58 -15.72 132.98
C ASP A 88 -49.30 -17.23 132.94
N THR A 89 -48.27 -17.66 132.21
CA THR A 89 -47.50 -18.87 132.59
C THR A 89 -46.11 -18.83 131.95
N VAL A 90 -45.10 -18.47 132.75
CA VAL A 90 -43.69 -18.81 132.49
C VAL A 90 -43.46 -20.22 133.05
N LEU A 91 -42.87 -21.15 132.28
CA LEU A 91 -42.01 -22.22 132.81
C LEU A 91 -41.25 -22.98 131.70
N SER A 92 -39.91 -22.95 131.86
CA SER A 92 -38.79 -23.86 131.54
C SER A 92 -38.77 -24.77 130.29
N ALA A 93 -37.60 -24.76 129.64
CA ALA A 93 -37.19 -25.45 128.41
C ALA A 93 -36.96 -26.99 128.49
N ASP A 94 -37.51 -27.69 129.49
CA ASP A 94 -37.24 -29.13 129.70
C ASP A 94 -38.40 -30.07 129.30
N SER A 95 -39.35 -29.61 128.47
CA SER A 95 -40.61 -30.35 128.25
C SER A 95 -40.79 -31.07 126.91
N PHE A 96 -39.80 -31.18 126.01
CA PHE A 96 -40.01 -31.86 124.71
C PHE A 96 -38.79 -32.61 124.15
N PRO A 97 -38.57 -33.89 124.50
CA PRO A 97 -37.44 -34.69 123.99
C PRO A 97 -37.50 -34.97 122.48
N GLY A 98 -38.70 -34.99 121.86
CA GLY A 98 -38.91 -35.39 120.47
C GLY A 98 -38.49 -34.37 119.40
N LEU A 99 -38.45 -33.07 119.73
CA LEU A 99 -38.04 -31.99 118.81
C LEU A 99 -36.56 -31.58 118.96
N THR A 100 -35.92 -31.95 120.07
CA THR A 100 -34.52 -31.62 120.37
C THR A 100 -33.51 -32.25 119.42
N ASN A 101 -33.77 -33.45 118.91
CA ASN A 101 -32.85 -34.11 117.98
C ASN A 101 -32.93 -33.52 116.57
N LEU A 102 -34.12 -33.11 116.11
CA LEU A 102 -34.31 -32.44 114.82
C LEU A 102 -33.72 -31.01 114.80
N LEU A 103 -33.85 -30.29 115.93
CA LEU A 103 -33.23 -28.98 116.13
C LEU A 103 -31.70 -29.07 116.23
N LYS A 104 -31.14 -30.16 116.80
CA LYS A 104 -29.68 -30.36 116.85
C LYS A 104 -29.05 -30.69 115.49
N GLU A 105 -29.71 -31.47 114.64
CA GLU A 105 -29.19 -31.78 113.29
C GLU A 105 -29.17 -30.54 112.38
N ARG A 106 -30.19 -29.67 112.47
CA ARG A 106 -30.27 -28.44 111.67
C ARG A 106 -29.69 -27.18 112.34
N ALA A 107 -29.32 -27.22 113.62
CA ALA A 107 -28.60 -26.13 114.30
C ALA A 107 -27.26 -25.77 113.63
N SER A 108 -26.59 -26.75 113.00
CA SER A 108 -25.35 -26.53 112.25
C SER A 108 -25.55 -25.64 111.00
N PHE A 109 -26.73 -25.70 110.37
CA PHE A 109 -27.10 -24.88 109.21
C PHE A 109 -27.42 -23.43 109.61
N PHE A 110 -27.97 -23.21 110.80
CA PHE A 110 -28.19 -21.86 111.34
C PHE A 110 -26.89 -21.22 111.85
N ALA A 111 -25.98 -22.01 112.40
CA ALA A 111 -24.65 -21.55 112.81
C ALA A 111 -23.76 -21.14 111.61
N SER A 112 -24.01 -21.67 110.40
CA SER A 112 -23.27 -21.27 109.19
C SER A 112 -23.82 -20.01 108.50
N LEU A 113 -25.03 -19.55 108.88
CA LEU A 113 -25.62 -18.27 108.44
C LEU A 113 -25.19 -17.08 109.33
N SER A 114 -24.68 -17.33 110.54
CA SER A 114 -24.29 -16.31 111.52
C SER A 114 -22.82 -15.88 111.41
N GLY A 115 -22.32 -15.69 110.19
CA GLY A 115 -20.96 -15.24 109.92
C GLY A 115 -20.81 -13.71 109.88
N THR A 116 -21.29 -12.98 110.89
CA THR A 116 -20.77 -11.67 111.35
C THR A 116 -21.51 -11.24 112.64
N ASP A 117 -20.77 -10.70 113.61
CA ASP A 117 -21.18 -10.21 114.94
C ASP A 117 -22.30 -9.14 114.94
N SER A 118 -23.53 -9.52 114.60
CA SER A 118 -24.72 -8.77 115.04
C SER A 118 -25.94 -9.70 115.02
N PRO A 119 -26.57 -9.96 116.18
CA PRO A 119 -27.77 -10.76 116.24
C PRO A 119 -28.87 -9.97 115.53
N ALA A 120 -29.26 -10.39 114.31
CA ALA A 120 -30.59 -10.05 113.82
C ALA A 120 -31.55 -10.60 114.86
N SER A 121 -32.04 -9.69 115.70
CA SER A 121 -32.99 -9.94 116.78
C SER A 121 -34.30 -10.38 116.14
N LEU A 122 -34.33 -11.65 115.75
CA LEU A 122 -35.53 -12.42 115.48
C LEU A 122 -36.28 -12.46 116.81
N LEU A 123 -37.12 -11.44 116.99
CA LEU A 123 -37.96 -11.24 118.16
C LEU A 123 -38.79 -12.50 118.37
N VAL A 124 -38.39 -13.30 119.36
CA VAL A 124 -39.20 -14.41 119.85
C VAL A 124 -40.33 -13.77 120.65
N GLU A 125 -41.57 -14.04 120.27
CA GLU A 125 -42.68 -13.64 121.13
C GLU A 125 -42.58 -14.38 122.47
N PRO A 126 -42.80 -13.73 123.63
CA PRO A 126 -42.68 -14.39 124.93
C PRO A 126 -43.61 -15.59 125.12
N ALA A 127 -44.71 -15.66 124.34
CA ALA A 127 -45.67 -16.75 124.33
C ALA A 127 -45.30 -17.90 123.37
N ALA A 128 -44.27 -17.74 122.52
CA ALA A 128 -43.87 -18.76 121.57
C ALA A 128 -43.09 -19.88 122.27
N ARG A 129 -43.63 -21.11 122.25
CA ARG A 129 -42.97 -22.31 122.77
C ARG A 129 -42.23 -23.12 121.70
N LEU A 130 -42.52 -22.87 120.41
CA LEU A 130 -41.83 -23.49 119.27
C LEU A 130 -41.49 -22.47 118.18
N ARG A 131 -40.35 -22.66 117.50
CA ARG A 131 -39.89 -21.81 116.39
C ARG A 131 -39.28 -22.66 115.27
N LEU A 132 -39.70 -22.39 114.05
CA LEU A 132 -39.21 -23.03 112.83
C LEU A 132 -38.78 -21.96 111.83
N ALA A 133 -37.52 -21.98 111.42
CA ALA A 133 -37.02 -21.12 110.35
C ALA A 133 -36.70 -21.97 109.11
N LEU A 134 -37.09 -21.49 107.94
CA LEU A 134 -36.94 -22.18 106.67
C LEU A 134 -36.21 -21.27 105.68
N PRO A 135 -35.17 -21.77 104.99
CA PRO A 135 -34.47 -20.98 103.99
C PRO A 135 -35.32 -20.83 102.72
N LEU A 136 -35.37 -19.62 102.16
CA LEU A 136 -35.82 -19.37 100.79
C LEU A 136 -34.60 -19.47 99.89
N ALA A 137 -34.37 -20.64 99.29
CA ALA A 137 -33.14 -20.93 98.55
C ALA A 137 -33.44 -21.45 97.14
N THR A 138 -32.65 -20.99 96.18
CA THR A 138 -32.57 -21.55 94.84
C THR A 138 -31.43 -22.57 94.82
N PRO A 139 -31.25 -23.38 93.76
CA PRO A 139 -30.13 -24.31 93.67
C PRO A 139 -28.74 -23.66 93.82
N ASN A 140 -28.64 -22.34 93.58
CA ASN A 140 -27.37 -21.61 93.51
C ASN A 140 -27.24 -20.43 94.49
N ASP A 141 -28.31 -19.99 95.17
CA ASP A 141 -28.26 -18.84 96.08
C ASP A 141 -29.35 -18.91 97.17
N ILE A 142 -29.11 -18.26 98.31
CA ILE A 142 -30.12 -18.09 99.37
C ILE A 142 -30.70 -16.68 99.26
N LEU A 143 -31.99 -16.61 98.90
CA LEU A 143 -32.72 -15.36 98.70
C LEU A 143 -33.25 -14.75 100.00
N GLY A 144 -33.55 -15.58 101.00
CA GLY A 144 -34.20 -15.14 102.23
C GLY A 144 -34.39 -16.23 103.29
N ILE A 145 -35.07 -15.87 104.39
CA ILE A 145 -35.47 -16.76 105.48
C ILE A 145 -36.94 -16.50 105.83
N LEU A 146 -37.75 -17.56 105.90
CA LEU A 146 -39.10 -17.57 106.44
C LEU A 146 -39.06 -18.07 107.90
N ASP A 147 -39.47 -17.23 108.84
CA ASP A 147 -39.45 -17.49 110.28
C ASP A 147 -40.89 -17.68 110.80
N LEU A 148 -41.18 -18.85 111.36
CA LEU A 148 -42.49 -19.26 111.88
C LEU A 148 -42.39 -19.53 113.39
N GLN A 149 -43.33 -19.01 114.18
CA GLN A 149 -43.38 -19.17 115.64
C GLN A 149 -44.78 -19.63 116.09
N ALA A 150 -44.85 -20.58 117.03
CA ALA A 150 -46.10 -21.16 117.55
C ALA A 150 -46.17 -21.18 119.08
N ALA A 151 -47.38 -21.12 119.64
CA ALA A 151 -47.64 -21.03 121.08
C ALA A 151 -47.64 -22.39 121.81
N GLU A 152 -48.12 -23.48 121.19
CA GLU A 152 -48.07 -24.84 121.74
C GLU A 152 -47.39 -25.85 120.80
N ALA A 153 -46.82 -26.93 121.36
CA ALA A 153 -46.12 -27.96 120.58
C ALA A 153 -47.08 -28.86 119.77
N SER A 154 -48.37 -28.87 120.08
CA SER A 154 -49.41 -29.57 119.29
C SER A 154 -49.79 -28.85 118.00
N ASP A 155 -49.44 -27.57 117.86
CA ASP A 155 -49.80 -26.74 116.69
C ASP A 155 -48.86 -26.93 115.50
N LEU A 156 -47.69 -27.53 115.73
CA LEU A 156 -46.69 -27.87 114.72
C LEU A 156 -46.22 -29.30 114.96
N THR A 157 -46.73 -30.24 114.16
CA THR A 157 -46.32 -31.65 114.22
C THR A 157 -45.22 -31.94 113.20
N ALA A 158 -44.50 -33.06 113.39
CA ALA A 158 -43.49 -33.48 112.42
C ALA A 158 -44.09 -33.81 111.03
N GLU A 159 -45.41 -34.07 110.94
CA GLU A 159 -46.12 -34.28 109.68
C GLU A 159 -46.32 -32.98 108.88
N ASP A 160 -46.24 -31.81 109.51
CA ASP A 160 -46.46 -30.50 108.87
C ASP A 160 -45.21 -29.92 108.19
N LEU A 161 -44.02 -30.40 108.53
CA LEU A 161 -42.73 -29.87 108.04
C LEU A 161 -42.58 -29.89 106.50
N PRO A 162 -42.97 -30.97 105.77
CA PRO A 162 -42.87 -31.00 104.31
C PRO A 162 -43.76 -29.95 103.62
N TYR A 163 -44.89 -29.57 104.24
CA TYR A 163 -45.79 -28.55 103.70
C TYR A 163 -45.16 -27.16 103.78
N PHE A 164 -44.49 -26.82 104.87
CA PHE A 164 -43.80 -25.54 104.99
C PHE A 164 -42.53 -25.45 104.13
N GLU A 165 -41.81 -26.55 103.92
CA GLU A 165 -40.69 -26.60 102.96
C GLU A 165 -41.18 -26.34 101.52
N ALA A 166 -42.27 -26.98 101.09
CA ALA A 166 -42.87 -26.73 99.77
C ALA A 166 -43.33 -25.27 99.60
N LEU A 167 -43.83 -24.64 100.67
CA LEU A 167 -44.23 -23.25 100.66
C LEU A 167 -43.02 -22.30 100.51
N ALA A 168 -41.91 -22.59 101.20
CA ALA A 168 -40.67 -21.83 101.07
C ALA A 168 -40.12 -21.88 99.63
N ASP A 169 -40.17 -23.04 98.98
CA ASP A 169 -39.77 -23.18 97.57
C ASP A 169 -40.66 -22.36 96.63
N HIS A 170 -41.97 -22.34 96.86
CA HIS A 170 -42.90 -21.57 96.04
C HIS A 170 -42.70 -20.06 96.16
N ILE A 171 -42.45 -19.56 97.37
CA ILE A 171 -42.11 -18.16 97.63
C ILE A 171 -40.80 -17.79 96.94
N THR A 172 -39.81 -18.68 96.96
CA THR A 172 -38.52 -18.49 96.27
C THR A 172 -38.70 -18.29 94.77
N ALA A 173 -39.49 -19.14 94.10
CA ALA A 173 -39.74 -19.05 92.66
C ALA A 173 -40.46 -17.75 92.25
N LEU A 174 -41.42 -17.28 93.04
CA LEU A 174 -42.14 -16.01 92.80
C LEU A 174 -41.20 -14.80 92.82
N ILE A 175 -40.24 -14.77 93.74
CA ILE A 175 -39.26 -13.69 93.87
C ILE A 175 -38.30 -13.65 92.68
N GLU A 176 -37.83 -14.81 92.19
CA GLU A 176 -36.98 -14.88 91.00
C GLU A 176 -37.70 -14.38 89.74
N HIS A 177 -38.96 -14.78 89.55
CA HIS A 177 -39.74 -14.38 88.39
C HIS A 177 -39.97 -12.86 88.34
N ALA A 178 -40.25 -12.22 89.49
CA ALA A 178 -40.40 -10.78 89.59
C ALA A 178 -39.09 -10.03 89.22
N ARG A 179 -37.93 -10.52 89.67
CA ARG A 179 -36.62 -9.92 89.36
C ARG A 179 -36.27 -9.99 87.87
N GLN A 180 -36.54 -11.12 87.20
CA GLN A 180 -36.23 -11.27 85.78
C GLN A 180 -37.09 -10.35 84.89
N TYR A 181 -38.36 -10.16 85.25
CA TYR A 181 -39.29 -9.31 84.50
C TYR A 181 -38.90 -7.83 84.54
N GLU A 182 -38.44 -7.34 85.70
CA GLU A 182 -37.96 -5.96 85.86
C GLU A 182 -36.76 -5.69 84.93
N GLN A 183 -35.79 -6.61 84.90
CA GLN A 183 -34.59 -6.48 84.06
C GLN A 183 -34.91 -6.46 82.55
N ILE A 184 -35.83 -7.31 82.09
CA ILE A 184 -36.26 -7.36 80.68
C ILE A 184 -36.96 -6.06 80.27
N THR A 185 -37.76 -5.49 81.17
CA THR A 185 -38.54 -4.27 80.88
C THR A 185 -37.62 -3.05 80.72
N THR A 186 -36.59 -2.93 81.56
CA THR A 186 -35.57 -1.86 81.45
C THR A 186 -34.79 -1.95 80.14
N GLU A 187 -34.34 -3.13 79.75
CA GLU A 187 -33.63 -3.33 78.47
C GLU A 187 -34.53 -3.04 77.25
N ARG A 188 -35.80 -3.44 77.30
CA ARG A 188 -36.76 -3.17 76.23
C ARG A 188 -37.05 -1.67 76.05
N ASN A 189 -37.22 -0.93 77.15
CA ASN A 189 -37.43 0.51 77.11
C ASN A 189 -36.21 1.25 76.56
N ARG A 190 -35.01 0.82 76.94
CA ARG A 190 -33.74 1.35 76.42
C ARG A 190 -33.61 1.15 74.90
N ALA A 191 -33.92 -0.05 74.41
CA ALA A 191 -33.85 -0.36 72.98
C ALA A 191 -34.87 0.45 72.16
N ASN A 192 -36.10 0.61 72.64
CA ASN A 192 -37.13 1.38 71.96
C ASN A 192 -36.77 2.86 71.83
N LEU A 193 -36.25 3.49 72.88
CA LEU A 193 -35.89 4.90 72.80
C LEU A 193 -34.68 5.15 71.87
N LEU A 194 -33.70 4.25 71.87
CA LEU A 194 -32.59 4.32 70.91
C LEU A 194 -33.06 4.16 69.45
N TYR A 195 -34.03 3.28 69.21
CA TYR A 195 -34.64 3.10 67.88
C TYR A 195 -35.40 4.36 67.41
N GLU A 196 -36.25 4.92 68.26
CA GLU A 196 -36.99 6.16 67.93
C GLU A 196 -36.06 7.33 67.61
N VAL A 197 -34.99 7.49 68.39
CA VAL A 197 -34.01 8.56 68.16
C VAL A 197 -33.23 8.32 66.88
N SER A 198 -32.76 7.09 66.64
CA SER A 198 -32.08 6.74 65.38
C SER A 198 -32.98 6.98 64.15
N ALA A 199 -34.28 6.72 64.28
CA ALA A 199 -35.25 6.99 63.22
C ALA A 199 -35.46 8.49 62.98
N ALA A 200 -35.57 9.30 64.03
CA ALA A 200 -35.70 10.75 63.92
C ALA A 200 -34.47 11.40 63.28
N LEU A 201 -33.26 11.02 63.74
CA LEU A 201 -31.99 11.56 63.23
C LEU A 201 -31.66 11.12 61.80
N LYS A 202 -32.29 10.05 61.28
CA LYS A 202 -32.12 9.59 59.88
C LYS A 202 -32.94 10.39 58.86
N ALA A 203 -33.94 11.14 59.31
CA ALA A 203 -34.85 11.84 58.40
C ALA A 203 -34.25 13.13 57.83
N ASP A 204 -33.32 13.75 58.57
CA ASP A 204 -32.76 15.05 58.21
C ASP A 204 -31.32 14.94 57.69
N LEU A 205 -31.10 15.55 56.53
CA LEU A 205 -29.79 15.64 55.87
C LEU A 205 -28.99 16.87 56.32
N ASP A 206 -29.64 17.78 57.06
CA ASP A 206 -29.04 19.01 57.55
C ASP A 206 -28.51 18.81 58.98
N PHE A 207 -27.23 19.09 59.13
CA PHE A 207 -26.51 19.08 60.39
C PHE A 207 -27.19 19.95 61.48
N GLU A 208 -27.76 21.11 61.11
CA GLU A 208 -28.42 22.00 62.06
C GLU A 208 -29.72 21.37 62.58
N ALA A 209 -30.52 20.80 61.68
CA ALA A 209 -31.75 20.08 62.02
C ALA A 209 -31.50 18.84 62.89
N VAL A 210 -30.42 18.09 62.61
CA VAL A 210 -30.00 16.93 63.42
C VAL A 210 -29.63 17.36 64.83
N ALA A 211 -28.91 18.48 64.98
CA ALA A 211 -28.51 19.00 66.27
C ALA A 211 -29.70 19.58 67.06
N ASP A 212 -30.61 20.33 66.43
CA ASP A 212 -31.85 20.82 67.07
C ASP A 212 -32.74 19.67 67.56
N THR A 213 -32.93 18.64 66.72
CA THR A 213 -33.69 17.43 67.07
C THR A 213 -33.06 16.72 68.26
N ALA A 214 -31.73 16.67 68.34
CA ALA A 214 -31.00 16.05 69.44
C ALA A 214 -31.23 16.75 70.79
N VAL A 215 -31.33 18.08 70.80
CA VAL A 215 -31.59 18.83 72.04
C VAL A 215 -33.04 18.68 72.51
N GLY A 216 -33.99 18.57 71.58
CA GLY A 216 -35.40 18.27 71.88
C GLY A 216 -35.65 16.92 72.58
N LEU A 217 -34.63 16.06 72.69
CA LEU A 217 -34.70 14.80 73.44
C LEU A 217 -34.58 14.97 74.96
N ALA A 218 -34.31 16.19 75.45
CA ALA A 218 -34.22 16.49 76.88
C ALA A 218 -35.47 16.03 77.67
N ASP A 219 -36.67 16.26 77.12
CA ASP A 219 -37.94 15.88 77.76
C ASP A 219 -38.05 14.36 77.97
N LYS A 220 -37.56 13.56 77.01
CA LYS A 220 -37.64 12.08 77.08
C LYS A 220 -36.72 11.48 78.15
N LEU A 221 -35.70 12.23 78.60
CA LEU A 221 -34.82 11.87 79.72
C LEU A 221 -35.23 12.55 81.04
N GLY A 222 -36.36 13.25 81.06
CA GLY A 222 -36.84 13.97 82.23
C GLY A 222 -35.95 15.14 82.65
N ALA A 223 -35.19 15.72 81.71
CA ALA A 223 -34.47 16.96 81.90
C ALA A 223 -35.39 18.16 81.60
N THR A 224 -35.15 19.31 82.25
CA THR A 224 -35.92 20.53 81.97
C THR A 224 -35.36 21.34 80.82
N THR A 225 -34.07 21.23 80.56
CA THR A 225 -33.37 21.98 79.51
C THR A 225 -32.20 21.16 78.99
N GLY A 226 -31.90 21.33 77.70
CA GLY A 226 -30.74 20.74 77.07
C GLY A 226 -29.95 21.70 76.21
N GLU A 227 -28.66 21.44 76.07
CA GLU A 227 -27.71 22.22 75.29
C GLU A 227 -26.76 21.30 74.51
N ILE A 228 -26.42 21.69 73.28
CA ILE A 228 -25.38 21.04 72.47
C ILE A 228 -24.36 22.09 72.00
N HIS A 229 -23.08 21.77 72.16
CA HIS A 229 -21.96 22.61 71.72
C HIS A 229 -21.04 21.82 70.79
N LEU A 230 -20.76 22.35 69.60
CA LEU A 230 -19.88 21.71 68.61
C LEU A 230 -18.68 22.63 68.27
N LEU A 231 -17.48 22.05 68.33
CA LEU A 231 -16.20 22.73 68.10
C LEU A 231 -15.54 22.23 66.81
N ASP A 232 -14.90 23.15 66.08
CA ASP A 232 -14.03 22.85 64.94
C ASP A 232 -12.65 22.31 65.42
N GLU A 233 -11.78 21.91 64.49
CA GLU A 233 -10.45 21.39 64.81
C GLU A 233 -9.53 22.40 65.53
N ARG A 234 -9.82 23.70 65.39
CA ARG A 234 -9.10 24.80 66.03
C ARG A 234 -9.66 25.14 67.42
N GLY A 235 -10.73 24.47 67.84
CA GLY A 235 -11.39 24.68 69.12
C GLY A 235 -12.38 25.86 69.12
N ASN A 236 -12.75 26.39 67.95
CA ASN A 236 -13.79 27.41 67.84
C ASN A 236 -15.18 26.77 67.80
N ILE A 237 -16.15 27.46 68.42
CA ILE A 237 -17.55 27.06 68.36
C ILE A 237 -18.06 27.39 66.96
N PHE A 238 -18.49 26.38 66.20
CA PHE A 238 -19.10 26.61 64.89
C PHE A 238 -20.62 26.40 64.91
N TYR A 239 -21.17 25.75 65.95
CA TYR A 239 -22.63 25.58 66.08
C TYR A 239 -23.08 25.31 67.53
N ARG A 240 -24.31 25.74 67.84
CA ARG A 240 -24.96 25.59 69.14
C ARG A 240 -26.48 25.51 69.00
N SER A 241 -27.11 24.63 69.77
CA SER A 241 -28.57 24.60 69.97
C SER A 241 -28.95 24.40 71.45
N SER A 242 -30.11 24.91 71.87
CA SER A 242 -30.64 24.81 73.24
C SER A 242 -32.17 24.70 73.27
N TYR A 243 -32.73 23.81 74.10
CA TYR A 243 -34.18 23.55 74.19
C TYR A 243 -34.81 24.20 75.45
N ALA A 244 -35.92 24.92 75.21
CA ALA A 244 -36.85 25.63 76.11
C ALA A 244 -36.36 26.90 76.86
N GLU A 245 -37.05 28.03 76.57
CA GLU A 245 -37.20 29.31 77.29
C GLU A 245 -35.98 29.94 78.01
N ARG A 246 -34.99 30.44 77.26
CA ARG A 246 -34.04 31.47 77.77
C ARG A 246 -33.69 32.52 76.71
N ASN A 247 -34.66 33.35 76.34
CA ASN A 247 -34.46 34.50 75.44
C ASN A 247 -34.46 35.85 76.21
N LYS A 248 -33.62 36.00 77.25
CA LYS A 248 -33.42 37.28 77.97
C LYS A 248 -31.98 37.56 78.44
N ILE A 249 -30.96 37.08 77.73
CA ILE A 249 -29.54 37.45 77.98
C ILE A 249 -28.97 38.05 76.69
N SER A 250 -28.18 39.12 76.78
CA SER A 250 -27.58 39.74 75.60
C SER A 250 -26.59 38.77 74.90
N PRO A 251 -26.53 38.76 73.55
CA PRO A 251 -25.66 37.84 72.80
C PRO A 251 -24.18 37.89 73.22
N GLU A 252 -23.68 39.07 73.60
CA GLU A 252 -22.28 39.29 73.98
C GLU A 252 -21.94 38.70 75.36
N VAL A 253 -22.83 38.86 76.35
CA VAL A 253 -22.66 38.30 77.71
C VAL A 253 -22.76 36.77 77.66
N TRP A 254 -23.69 36.25 76.88
CA TRP A 254 -23.86 34.80 76.70
C TRP A 254 -22.69 34.16 75.95
N THR A 255 -22.14 34.80 74.93
CA THR A 255 -20.94 34.32 74.20
C THR A 255 -19.71 34.23 75.11
N ARG A 256 -19.54 35.18 76.04
CA ARG A 256 -18.46 35.16 77.04
C ARG A 256 -18.64 34.02 78.04
N LEU A 257 -19.88 33.74 78.44
CA LEU A 257 -20.26 32.65 79.33
C LEU A 257 -20.02 31.27 78.71
N VAL A 258 -20.48 31.05 77.47
CA VAL A 258 -20.29 29.80 76.75
C VAL A 258 -18.80 29.51 76.51
N ARG A 259 -17.99 30.52 76.16
CA ARG A 259 -16.53 30.35 76.08
C ARG A 259 -15.93 29.87 77.40
N ARG A 260 -16.35 30.43 78.54
CA ARG A 260 -15.89 29.98 79.87
C ARG A 260 -16.37 28.57 80.20
N THR A 261 -17.60 28.20 79.84
CA THR A 261 -18.11 26.84 80.05
C THR A 261 -17.33 25.80 79.25
N LEU A 262 -16.89 26.14 78.03
CA LEU A 262 -16.11 25.26 77.16
C LEU A 262 -14.60 25.25 77.45
N THR A 263 -14.11 26.12 78.34
CA THR A 263 -12.73 26.07 78.87
C THR A 263 -12.63 25.51 80.28
N GLU A 264 -13.57 25.86 81.16
CA GLU A 264 -13.50 25.61 82.62
C GLU A 264 -14.70 24.82 83.17
N GLY A 265 -15.78 24.65 82.41
CA GLY A 265 -17.02 24.02 82.87
C GLY A 265 -17.12 22.51 82.59
N LEU A 266 -18.33 21.97 82.82
CA LEU A 266 -18.62 20.54 82.69
C LEU A 266 -18.37 20.04 81.26
N ASP A 267 -18.86 20.77 80.26
CA ASP A 267 -18.66 20.48 78.84
C ASP A 267 -17.16 20.44 78.47
N ALA A 268 -16.37 21.39 78.98
CA ALA A 268 -14.92 21.42 78.79
C ALA A 268 -14.22 20.19 79.38
N TRP A 269 -14.70 19.73 80.54
CA TRP A 269 -14.17 18.55 81.20
C TRP A 269 -14.50 17.29 80.39
N VAL A 270 -15.75 17.16 79.93
CA VAL A 270 -16.23 16.01 79.15
C VAL A 270 -15.53 15.92 77.79
N ILE A 271 -15.37 17.04 77.08
CA ILE A 271 -14.66 17.10 75.80
C ILE A 271 -13.18 16.72 75.96
N ARG A 272 -12.51 17.25 76.99
CA ARG A 272 -11.08 16.96 77.25
C ARG A 272 -10.83 15.52 77.66
N ASN A 273 -11.68 14.97 78.53
CA ASN A 273 -11.47 13.63 79.09
C ASN A 273 -12.13 12.52 78.26
N ARG A 274 -12.98 12.87 77.28
CA ARG A 274 -13.77 11.93 76.46
C ARG A 274 -14.58 10.94 77.29
N LYS A 275 -15.09 11.39 78.44
CA LYS A 275 -15.89 10.59 79.39
C LYS A 275 -17.15 11.35 79.74
N PRO A 276 -18.31 10.68 79.85
CA PRO A 276 -19.53 11.34 80.29
C PRO A 276 -19.41 11.70 81.78
N ALA A 277 -20.21 12.68 82.21
CA ALA A 277 -20.20 13.16 83.58
C ALA A 277 -21.61 13.28 84.15
N LEU A 278 -21.82 12.70 85.33
CA LEU A 278 -23.03 12.85 86.15
C LEU A 278 -22.70 13.79 87.31
N VAL A 279 -23.55 14.81 87.49
CA VAL A 279 -23.49 15.79 88.56
C VAL A 279 -24.75 15.64 89.40
N HIS A 280 -24.59 15.05 90.58
CA HIS A 280 -25.67 14.84 91.54
C HIS A 280 -26.16 16.12 92.20
N ASP A 281 -25.24 17.02 92.58
CA ASP A 281 -25.55 18.37 93.03
C ASP A 281 -24.54 19.39 92.45
N THR A 282 -25.03 20.35 91.67
CA THR A 282 -24.19 21.40 91.05
C THR A 282 -23.56 22.36 92.06
N LEU A 283 -24.10 22.41 93.30
CA LEU A 283 -23.53 23.23 94.37
C LEU A 283 -22.24 22.63 94.95
N THR A 284 -22.07 21.31 94.87
CA THR A 284 -20.94 20.58 95.49
C THR A 284 -19.91 20.09 94.48
N ASP A 285 -20.32 19.84 93.23
CA ASP A 285 -19.42 19.32 92.20
C ASP A 285 -18.47 20.40 91.65
N LYS A 286 -17.16 20.14 91.75
CA LYS A 286 -16.09 21.05 91.29
C LYS A 286 -16.04 21.21 89.77
N ARG A 287 -16.60 20.27 89.00
CA ARG A 287 -16.67 20.31 87.54
C ARG A 287 -17.76 21.26 87.06
N TRP A 288 -18.70 21.64 87.94
CA TRP A 288 -19.75 22.59 87.61
C TRP A 288 -19.25 24.03 87.72
N LEU A 289 -19.37 24.80 86.64
CA LEU A 289 -18.98 26.20 86.63
C LEU A 289 -20.03 27.05 87.35
N LYS A 290 -19.69 27.55 88.54
CA LYS A 290 -20.57 28.46 89.30
C LYS A 290 -20.53 29.85 88.68
N VAL A 291 -21.62 30.25 88.03
CA VAL A 291 -21.79 31.58 87.47
C VAL A 291 -22.53 32.46 88.48
N GLY A 292 -21.93 33.58 88.88
CA GLY A 292 -22.47 34.51 89.88
C GLY A 292 -23.58 35.44 89.36
N HIS A 293 -24.64 34.90 88.77
CA HIS A 293 -25.90 35.63 88.58
C HIS A 293 -26.98 34.97 89.44
N GLN A 294 -27.17 35.52 90.63
CA GLN A 294 -28.42 35.39 91.37
C GLN A 294 -29.44 36.32 90.71
N ASP A 295 -30.65 35.79 90.51
CA ASP A 295 -31.91 36.43 90.16
C ASP A 295 -32.49 35.95 88.82
N ASP A 296 -33.55 35.14 88.93
CA ASP A 296 -34.52 34.69 87.92
C ASP A 296 -34.30 33.40 87.10
N MET A 297 -33.47 32.45 87.57
CA MET A 297 -33.50 31.08 87.00
C MET A 297 -33.55 30.01 88.09
N PRO A 298 -34.43 28.99 87.98
CA PRO A 298 -34.31 27.79 88.80
C PRO A 298 -32.96 27.17 88.47
N GLY A 299 -31.99 27.31 89.38
CA GLY A 299 -30.62 26.87 89.16
C GLY A 299 -30.62 25.37 88.91
N ALA A 300 -30.01 24.94 87.81
CA ALA A 300 -29.72 23.53 87.59
C ALA A 300 -29.06 22.97 88.85
N ARG A 301 -29.71 22.00 89.51
CA ARG A 301 -29.20 21.34 90.72
C ARG A 301 -28.63 19.98 90.39
N SER A 302 -29.00 19.36 89.28
CA SER A 302 -28.31 18.18 88.76
C SER A 302 -28.10 18.30 87.25
N ALA A 303 -27.09 17.60 86.74
CA ALA A 303 -26.73 17.63 85.33
C ALA A 303 -26.12 16.31 84.85
N ILE A 304 -26.35 15.97 83.59
CA ILE A 304 -25.66 14.91 82.86
C ILE A 304 -25.07 15.50 81.58
N CYS A 305 -23.85 15.09 81.24
CA CYS A 305 -23.15 15.56 80.05
C CYS A 305 -22.42 14.40 79.38
N ALA A 306 -22.48 14.32 78.05
CA ALA A 306 -21.78 13.31 77.26
C ALA A 306 -21.03 13.93 76.07
N PRO A 307 -19.87 13.34 75.68
CA PRO A 307 -19.09 13.85 74.57
C PRO A 307 -19.69 13.40 73.23
N ILE A 308 -19.68 14.30 72.25
CA ILE A 308 -19.95 14.00 70.83
C ILE A 308 -18.61 14.07 70.11
N ILE A 309 -18.21 12.97 69.46
CA ILE A 309 -16.91 12.84 68.81
C ILE A 309 -17.14 12.39 67.37
N VAL A 310 -16.61 13.15 66.41
CA VAL A 310 -16.57 12.78 64.99
C VAL A 310 -15.12 12.75 64.55
N GLU A 311 -14.55 11.54 64.40
CA GLU A 311 -13.10 11.36 64.24
C GLU A 311 -12.54 11.94 62.92
N ARG A 312 -13.27 11.82 61.80
CA ARG A 312 -12.77 12.20 60.47
C ARG A 312 -12.62 13.71 60.21
N ARG A 313 -13.36 14.56 60.94
CA ARG A 313 -13.32 16.03 60.79
C ARG A 313 -12.78 16.75 62.04
N GLY A 314 -12.26 15.99 63.01
CA GLY A 314 -11.78 16.51 64.28
C GLY A 314 -12.83 17.29 65.09
N ILE A 315 -14.13 17.16 64.75
CA ILE A 315 -15.23 17.84 65.44
C ILE A 315 -15.38 17.21 66.82
N ARG A 316 -15.37 18.07 67.84
CA ARG A 316 -15.53 17.69 69.24
C ARG A 316 -16.64 18.51 69.85
N GLY A 317 -17.56 17.86 70.54
CA GLY A 317 -18.68 18.53 71.16
C GLY A 317 -19.12 17.89 72.45
N ALA A 318 -20.08 18.55 73.10
CA ALA A 318 -20.75 18.05 74.28
C ALA A 318 -22.25 18.25 74.13
N ILE A 319 -23.02 17.29 74.65
CA ILE A 319 -24.45 17.44 74.88
C ILE A 319 -24.69 17.34 76.39
N SER A 320 -25.44 18.30 76.90
CA SER A 320 -25.64 18.52 78.33
C SER A 320 -27.11 18.71 78.64
N PHE A 321 -27.62 17.94 79.60
CA PHE A 321 -28.99 18.03 80.10
C PHE A 321 -28.99 18.35 81.59
N VAL A 322 -29.91 19.21 82.04
CA VAL A 322 -29.94 19.71 83.42
C VAL A 322 -31.35 19.69 84.00
N HIS A 323 -31.44 19.64 85.34
CA HIS A 323 -32.70 19.64 86.08
C HIS A 323 -32.58 20.47 87.38
N PRO A 324 -33.66 21.15 87.84
CA PRO A 324 -33.64 22.01 89.03
C PRO A 324 -33.64 21.26 90.38
N GLU A 325 -33.83 19.94 90.36
CA GLU A 325 -33.76 19.09 91.57
C GLU A 325 -32.41 18.36 91.67
N PRO A 326 -31.78 18.30 92.86
CA PRO A 326 -30.57 17.51 93.07
C PRO A 326 -30.91 16.01 93.02
N ASN A 327 -29.93 15.19 92.65
CA ASN A 327 -30.06 13.73 92.48
C ASN A 327 -31.14 13.26 91.50
N ARG A 328 -31.62 14.14 90.60
CA ARG A 328 -32.63 13.75 89.62
C ARG A 328 -32.10 12.72 88.63
N PHE A 329 -30.87 12.90 88.17
CA PHE A 329 -30.23 11.98 87.24
C PHE A 329 -29.47 10.87 87.96
N ASN A 330 -29.49 9.68 87.36
CA ASN A 330 -28.81 8.48 87.85
C ASN A 330 -27.88 7.87 86.77
N GLU A 331 -27.24 6.74 87.10
CA GLU A 331 -26.30 6.04 86.21
C GLU A 331 -26.95 5.47 84.93
N GLN A 332 -28.26 5.23 84.94
CA GLN A 332 -29.00 4.83 83.74
C GLN A 332 -29.18 6.02 82.79
N ASP A 333 -29.49 7.21 83.32
CA ASP A 333 -29.70 8.42 82.52
C ASP A 333 -28.42 8.85 81.76
N ILE A 334 -27.26 8.78 82.43
CA ILE A 334 -25.96 9.05 81.80
C ILE A 334 -25.58 8.00 80.74
N SER A 335 -25.84 6.72 81.01
CA SER A 335 -25.60 5.64 80.05
C SER A 335 -26.44 5.83 78.78
N MET A 336 -27.65 6.35 78.96
CA MET A 336 -28.58 6.63 77.89
C MET A 336 -28.17 7.86 77.09
N LEU A 337 -27.79 8.95 77.76
CA LEU A 337 -27.25 10.15 77.11
C LEU A 337 -25.97 9.84 76.32
N GLN A 338 -25.09 8.98 76.84
CA GLN A 338 -23.88 8.58 76.12
C GLN A 338 -24.20 7.81 74.83
N ALA A 339 -25.17 6.90 74.87
CA ALA A 339 -25.60 6.17 73.68
C ALA A 339 -26.23 7.12 72.63
N LEU A 340 -26.99 8.11 73.07
CA LEU A 340 -27.57 9.15 72.21
C LEU A 340 -26.49 10.05 71.60
N ALA A 341 -25.53 10.54 72.40
CA ALA A 341 -24.40 11.34 71.94
C ALA A 341 -23.58 10.64 70.84
N SER A 342 -23.40 9.32 70.96
CA SER A 342 -22.74 8.51 69.93
C SER A 342 -23.55 8.44 68.63
N GLN A 343 -24.88 8.30 68.69
CA GLN A 343 -25.73 8.28 67.49
C GLN A 343 -25.76 9.63 66.79
N ILE A 344 -25.76 10.74 67.56
CA ILE A 344 -25.69 12.11 67.03
C ILE A 344 -24.38 12.30 66.28
N GLY A 345 -23.24 11.87 66.84
CA GLY A 345 -21.94 11.94 66.15
C GLY A 345 -21.93 11.25 64.78
N ILE A 346 -22.53 10.06 64.70
CA ILE A 346 -22.65 9.30 63.44
C ILE A 346 -23.55 10.03 62.42
N ALA A 347 -24.67 10.60 62.87
CA ALA A 347 -25.58 11.34 62.00
C ALA A 347 -24.93 12.59 61.40
N LEU A 348 -24.18 13.36 62.22
CA LEU A 348 -23.43 14.52 61.74
C LEU A 348 -22.33 14.15 60.75
N GLU A 349 -21.67 13.00 60.95
CA GLU A 349 -20.66 12.48 60.00
C GLU A 349 -21.29 12.13 58.63
N ASN A 350 -22.46 11.49 58.65
CA ASN A 350 -23.17 11.11 57.42
C ASN A 350 -23.65 12.32 56.62
N SER A 351 -24.24 13.33 57.28
CA SER A 351 -24.69 14.58 56.63
C SER A 351 -23.51 15.27 55.91
N SER A 352 -22.39 15.41 56.61
CA SER A 352 -21.15 15.99 56.09
C SER A 352 -20.62 15.26 54.85
N LEU A 353 -20.58 13.92 54.88
CA LEU A 353 -20.14 13.10 53.75
C LEU A 353 -21.07 13.28 52.55
N LEU A 354 -22.38 13.36 52.77
CA LEU A 354 -23.35 13.53 51.68
C LEU A 354 -23.22 14.89 50.99
N THR A 355 -22.93 15.97 51.73
CA THR A 355 -22.65 17.29 51.13
C THR A 355 -21.40 17.26 50.25
N GLU A 356 -20.33 16.61 50.71
CA GLU A 356 -19.08 16.47 49.96
C GLU A 356 -19.27 15.61 48.70
N TYR A 357 -19.98 14.48 48.81
CA TYR A 357 -20.35 13.65 47.67
C TYR A 357 -21.19 14.41 46.65
N SER A 358 -22.15 15.24 47.08
CA SER A 358 -22.97 16.05 46.19
C SER A 358 -22.12 17.05 45.41
N LYS A 359 -21.22 17.78 46.09
CA LYS A 359 -20.34 18.75 45.43
C LYS A 359 -19.42 18.08 44.42
N ASN A 360 -18.79 16.96 44.78
CA ASN A 360 -17.94 16.20 43.87
C ASN A 360 -18.71 15.64 42.67
N LEU A 361 -19.99 15.25 42.86
CA LEU A 361 -20.86 14.82 41.77
C LEU A 361 -21.21 15.97 40.83
N ASP A 362 -21.47 17.17 41.36
CA ASP A 362 -21.77 18.35 40.55
C ASP A 362 -20.54 18.79 39.73
N ASP A 363 -19.34 18.77 40.32
CA ASP A 363 -18.09 19.05 39.62
C ASP A 363 -17.79 18.01 38.55
N ALA A 364 -17.98 16.72 38.85
CA ALA A 364 -17.82 15.64 37.87
C ALA A 364 -18.83 15.75 36.72
N ARG A 365 -20.07 16.16 37.01
CA ARG A 365 -21.09 16.43 35.97
C ARG A 365 -20.70 17.60 35.10
N LEU A 366 -20.25 18.71 35.70
CA LEU A 366 -19.78 19.87 34.96
C LEU A 366 -18.61 19.50 34.04
N LEU A 367 -17.61 18.80 34.57
CA LEU A 367 -16.48 18.29 33.78
C LEU A 367 -16.94 17.40 32.63
N LEU A 368 -17.85 16.46 32.88
CA LEU A 368 -18.38 15.57 31.86
C LEU A 368 -19.15 16.34 30.77
N GLU A 369 -20.04 17.26 31.16
CA GLU A 369 -20.82 18.08 30.24
C GLU A 369 -19.93 18.96 29.37
N THR A 370 -18.98 19.68 29.98
CA THR A 370 -18.06 20.56 29.26
C THR A 370 -17.12 19.75 28.37
N SER A 371 -16.61 18.61 28.83
CA SER A 371 -15.82 17.68 28.03
C SER A 371 -16.59 17.18 26.81
N GLN A 372 -17.85 16.78 26.99
CA GLN A 372 -18.71 16.34 25.89
C GLN A 372 -19.04 17.45 24.89
N GLN A 373 -19.17 18.70 25.35
CA GLN A 373 -19.34 19.84 24.46
C GLN A 373 -18.07 20.10 23.66
N LEU A 374 -16.91 20.20 24.33
CA LEU A 374 -15.60 20.39 23.70
C LEU A 374 -15.23 19.26 22.73
N ALA A 375 -15.67 18.03 22.98
CA ALA A 375 -15.45 16.90 22.08
C ALA A 375 -16.28 16.98 20.78
N LYS A 376 -17.34 17.79 20.74
CA LYS A 376 -18.24 17.95 19.59
C LYS A 376 -17.93 19.18 18.73
N THR A 377 -17.02 20.03 19.17
CA THR A 377 -16.65 21.26 18.45
C THR A 377 -15.65 20.95 17.35
N HIS A 378 -15.84 21.57 16.19
CA HIS A 378 -14.98 21.40 15.02
C HIS A 378 -14.24 22.68 14.62
N THR A 379 -14.68 23.83 15.13
CA THR A 379 -14.06 25.13 14.87
C THR A 379 -13.52 25.74 16.16
N LEU A 380 -12.51 26.59 16.05
CA LEU A 380 -11.98 27.33 17.21
C LEU A 380 -13.07 28.14 17.93
N ASN A 381 -13.99 28.73 17.17
CA ASN A 381 -15.04 29.57 17.76
C ASN A 381 -16.01 28.78 18.64
N GLU A 382 -16.36 27.57 18.23
CA GLU A 382 -17.17 26.66 19.03
C GLU A 382 -16.43 26.23 20.29
N VAL A 383 -15.12 25.94 20.18
CA VAL A 383 -14.28 25.54 21.33
C VAL A 383 -14.24 26.66 22.38
N TYR A 384 -13.96 27.90 21.96
CA TYR A 384 -13.91 29.06 22.88
C TYR A 384 -15.25 29.28 23.56
N THR A 385 -16.34 29.20 22.80
CA THR A 385 -17.71 29.37 23.33
C THR A 385 -18.05 28.28 24.35
N ALA A 386 -17.74 27.02 24.05
CA ALA A 386 -17.98 25.89 24.95
C ALA A 386 -17.15 26.00 26.24
N LEU A 387 -15.87 26.39 26.13
CA LEU A 387 -14.99 26.64 27.27
C LEU A 387 -15.56 27.71 28.20
N LEU A 388 -15.82 28.90 27.66
CA LEU A 388 -16.29 30.03 28.45
C LEU A 388 -17.65 29.75 29.09
N ASN A 389 -18.60 29.16 28.35
CA ASN A 389 -19.91 28.82 28.90
C ASN A 389 -19.86 27.70 29.94
N GLY A 390 -18.94 26.74 29.80
CA GLY A 390 -18.67 25.73 30.82
C GLY A 390 -18.18 26.35 32.13
N LEU A 391 -17.20 27.25 32.04
CA LEU A 391 -16.67 27.94 33.21
C LEU A 391 -17.71 28.87 33.87
N LEU A 392 -18.55 29.55 33.08
CA LEU A 392 -19.59 30.46 33.57
C LEU A 392 -20.64 29.75 34.46
N LYS A 393 -20.87 28.44 34.27
CA LYS A 393 -21.77 27.61 35.12
C LYS A 393 -21.31 27.50 36.58
N THR A 394 -20.04 27.83 36.90
CA THR A 394 -19.46 27.72 38.25
C THR A 394 -19.80 28.91 39.17
N GLY A 395 -20.80 29.70 38.77
CA GLY A 395 -21.30 30.85 39.51
C GLY A 395 -20.56 32.16 39.21
N LEU A 396 -19.61 32.18 38.27
CA LEU A 396 -18.90 33.40 37.84
C LEU A 396 -19.83 34.39 37.13
N ASP A 397 -19.46 35.66 37.12
CA ASP A 397 -20.26 36.71 36.49
C ASP A 397 -19.89 36.88 35.02
N ARG A 398 -18.58 36.75 34.74
CA ARG A 398 -18.01 36.93 33.41
C ARG A 398 -16.76 36.07 33.23
N THR A 399 -16.54 35.61 32.01
CA THR A 399 -15.34 34.88 31.59
C THR A 399 -14.88 35.40 30.24
N THR A 400 -13.58 35.62 30.05
CA THR A 400 -13.05 36.15 28.78
C THR A 400 -11.90 35.30 28.27
N PHE A 401 -11.75 35.20 26.96
CA PHE A 401 -10.63 34.51 26.32
C PHE A 401 -9.76 35.52 25.57
N HIS A 402 -8.46 35.46 25.84
CA HIS A 402 -7.44 36.27 25.19
C HIS A 402 -6.47 35.39 24.42
N LEU A 403 -6.18 35.78 23.18
CA LEU A 403 -5.23 35.09 22.31
C LEU A 403 -3.88 35.79 22.38
N CYS A 404 -2.82 35.04 22.61
CA CYS A 404 -1.47 35.56 22.69
C CYS A 404 -0.77 35.51 21.32
N HIS A 405 0.09 36.50 21.06
CA HIS A 405 0.86 36.66 19.84
C HIS A 405 2.30 37.07 20.14
N ASP A 406 3.14 37.07 19.09
CA ASP A 406 4.50 37.63 19.11
C ASP A 406 5.40 37.01 20.21
N LEU A 407 5.71 35.71 20.09
CA LEU A 407 6.59 35.02 21.04
C LEU A 407 8.03 35.58 20.99
N ASP A 408 8.62 35.79 22.16
CA ASP A 408 10.04 36.11 22.28
C ASP A 408 10.94 34.84 22.19
N PRO A 409 12.28 34.98 22.17
CA PRO A 409 13.18 33.82 22.11
C PRO A 409 13.09 32.86 23.31
N ALA A 410 12.42 33.26 24.39
CA ALA A 410 12.16 32.41 25.56
C ALA A 410 10.74 31.80 25.51
N ASP A 411 10.07 31.83 24.36
CA ASP A 411 8.72 31.31 24.13
C ASP A 411 7.63 32.03 24.97
N VAL A 412 7.89 33.28 25.40
CA VAL A 412 6.91 34.09 26.14
C VAL A 412 6.21 35.06 25.19
N PRO A 413 4.86 35.11 25.15
CA PRO A 413 4.13 36.04 24.28
C PRO A 413 4.33 37.50 24.68
N GLN A 414 4.46 38.37 23.68
CA GLN A 414 4.68 39.81 23.87
C GLN A 414 3.40 40.63 23.73
N THR A 415 2.42 40.16 22.96
CA THR A 415 1.12 40.83 22.79
C THR A 415 -0.03 39.86 23.02
N ALA A 416 -1.19 40.39 23.36
CA ALA A 416 -2.42 39.62 23.44
C ALA A 416 -3.60 40.43 22.89
N GLU A 417 -4.67 39.73 22.51
CA GLU A 417 -5.91 40.36 22.06
C GLU A 417 -7.13 39.67 22.69
N LEU A 418 -8.14 40.45 23.07
CA LEU A 418 -9.39 39.92 23.63
C LEU A 418 -10.28 39.42 22.50
N VAL A 419 -10.49 38.11 22.39
CA VAL A 419 -11.23 37.52 21.26
C VAL A 419 -12.73 37.43 21.57
N VAL A 420 -13.07 36.95 22.76
CA VAL A 420 -14.45 36.64 23.12
C VAL A 420 -14.71 36.82 24.61
N VAL A 421 -15.90 37.34 24.91
CA VAL A 421 -16.41 37.58 26.26
C VAL A 421 -17.69 36.79 26.43
N SER A 422 -17.81 36.00 27.50
CA SER A 422 -19.08 35.40 27.92
C SER A 422 -19.49 35.90 29.28
N SER A 423 -20.76 36.28 29.45
CA SER A 423 -21.30 36.80 30.71
C SER A 423 -22.73 36.33 30.92
N LYS A 424 -23.18 36.31 32.19
CA LYS A 424 -24.57 35.94 32.51
C LYS A 424 -25.60 36.90 31.93
N GLU A 425 -25.24 38.17 31.78
CA GLU A 425 -26.16 39.23 31.32
C GLU A 425 -26.28 39.27 29.80
N ASN A 426 -25.14 39.22 29.10
CA ASN A 426 -25.08 39.51 27.66
C ASN A 426 -24.79 38.27 26.80
N GLY A 427 -24.66 37.08 27.39
CA GLY A 427 -24.25 35.87 26.68
C GLY A 427 -22.82 35.99 26.13
N THR A 428 -22.56 35.29 25.01
CA THR A 428 -21.25 35.28 24.32
C THR A 428 -21.20 36.37 23.26
N VAL A 429 -20.22 37.26 23.37
CA VAL A 429 -19.99 38.41 22.48
C VAL A 429 -18.56 38.34 21.93
N TRP A 430 -18.45 38.44 20.60
CA TRP A 430 -17.17 38.45 19.88
C TRP A 430 -16.65 39.87 19.73
N ALA A 431 -15.34 40.06 19.83
CA ALA A 431 -14.72 41.36 19.56
C ALA A 431 -14.73 41.66 18.04
N GLU A 432 -15.37 42.75 17.63
CA GLU A 432 -15.26 43.28 16.27
C GLU A 432 -13.96 44.09 16.18
N ASN A 433 -12.95 43.58 15.46
CA ASN A 433 -11.57 44.10 15.41
C ASN A 433 -10.89 44.20 16.80
N PRO A 434 -10.45 43.06 17.37
CA PRO A 434 -9.73 43.08 18.63
C PRO A 434 -8.38 43.80 18.46
N GLU A 435 -8.18 44.90 19.19
CA GLU A 435 -6.88 45.57 19.25
C GLU A 435 -5.89 44.71 20.06
N ARG A 436 -4.69 44.50 19.50
CA ARG A 436 -3.58 43.87 20.21
C ARG A 436 -3.01 44.84 21.23
N TYR A 437 -2.91 44.39 22.48
CA TYR A 437 -2.28 45.13 23.56
C TYR A 437 -0.97 44.45 23.99
N PRO A 438 0.07 45.23 24.35
CA PRO A 438 1.34 44.70 24.80
C PRO A 438 1.25 44.11 26.21
N LEU A 439 1.64 42.85 26.38
CA LEU A 439 1.59 42.16 27.68
C LEU A 439 2.57 42.75 28.69
N ARG A 440 3.70 43.32 28.24
CA ARG A 440 4.67 44.01 29.12
C ARG A 440 4.07 45.16 29.95
N ASP A 441 2.95 45.75 29.51
CA ASP A 441 2.27 46.82 30.23
C ASP A 441 1.27 46.27 31.29
N MET A 442 1.07 44.96 31.29
CA MET A 442 0.29 44.16 32.26
C MET A 442 1.21 43.15 32.98
N PRO A 443 2.03 43.60 33.94
CA PRO A 443 3.11 42.80 34.53
C PRO A 443 2.63 41.54 35.26
N ALA A 444 1.46 41.55 35.90
CA ALA A 444 0.95 40.36 36.57
C ALA A 444 0.50 39.30 35.56
N VAL A 445 -0.17 39.72 34.47
CA VAL A 445 -0.56 38.84 33.38
C VAL A 445 0.66 38.35 32.59
N TYR A 446 1.65 39.21 32.34
CA TYR A 446 2.91 38.81 31.69
C TYR A 446 3.67 37.77 32.51
N GLN A 447 3.79 37.98 33.83
CA GLN A 447 4.42 37.03 34.74
C GLN A 447 3.66 35.69 34.76
N MET A 448 2.32 35.71 34.74
CA MET A 448 1.50 34.51 34.60
C MET A 448 1.77 33.76 33.29
N ALA A 449 1.89 34.48 32.16
CA ALA A 449 2.17 33.88 30.87
C ALA A 449 3.59 33.27 30.80
N ALA A 450 4.55 33.87 31.51
CA ALA A 450 5.93 33.39 31.61
C ALA A 450 6.06 32.18 32.56
N ASP A 451 5.45 32.25 33.74
CA ASP A 451 5.53 31.19 34.77
C ASP A 451 4.58 30.01 34.48
N GLN A 452 3.56 30.24 33.63
CA GLN A 452 2.49 29.28 33.31
C GLN A 452 1.67 28.84 34.53
N GLU A 453 1.64 29.68 35.58
CA GLU A 453 0.93 29.44 36.83
C GLU A 453 -0.28 30.38 36.97
N PRO A 454 -1.45 29.92 37.49
CA PRO A 454 -2.63 30.77 37.68
C PRO A 454 -2.37 32.05 38.48
N LEU A 455 -2.80 33.18 37.93
CA LEU A 455 -2.85 34.44 38.68
C LEU A 455 -4.18 34.53 39.43
N VAL A 456 -4.14 34.43 40.77
CA VAL A 456 -5.34 34.53 41.62
C VAL A 456 -5.35 35.87 42.34
N VAL A 457 -6.39 36.68 42.11
CA VAL A 457 -6.58 37.99 42.73
C VAL A 457 -7.92 38.02 43.46
N THR A 458 -7.87 38.04 44.79
CA THR A 458 -9.08 38.07 45.65
C THR A 458 -9.71 39.45 45.76
N ASN A 459 -8.92 40.51 45.55
CA ASN A 459 -9.42 41.89 45.49
C ASN A 459 -8.51 42.75 44.60
N ILE A 460 -9.00 43.15 43.42
CA ILE A 460 -8.24 43.94 42.45
C ILE A 460 -7.85 45.33 42.95
N HIS A 461 -8.48 45.83 44.02
CA HIS A 461 -8.21 47.16 44.58
C HIS A 461 -7.06 47.15 45.60
N THR A 462 -6.71 45.98 46.15
CA THR A 462 -5.70 45.87 47.23
C THR A 462 -4.52 45.01 46.84
N ASP A 463 -4.56 44.32 45.70
CA ASP A 463 -3.47 43.44 45.25
C ASP A 463 -2.33 44.25 44.64
N GLU A 464 -1.18 44.28 45.31
CA GLU A 464 -0.01 45.09 44.93
C GLU A 464 0.71 44.58 43.66
N ARG A 465 0.38 43.37 43.18
CA ARG A 465 0.98 42.82 41.96
C ARG A 465 0.44 43.47 40.70
N LEU A 466 -0.76 44.06 40.76
CA LEU A 466 -1.44 44.63 39.60
C LEU A 466 -0.94 46.04 39.27
N SER A 467 -0.71 46.32 37.99
CA SER A 467 -0.47 47.67 37.49
C SER A 467 -1.74 48.51 37.45
N GLU A 468 -1.60 49.84 37.36
CA GLU A 468 -2.74 50.74 37.23
C GLU A 468 -3.60 50.43 35.99
N LEU A 469 -2.96 49.95 34.91
CA LEU A 469 -3.62 49.56 33.68
C LEU A 469 -4.43 48.26 33.85
N GLU A 470 -3.87 47.25 34.52
CA GLU A 470 -4.58 45.99 34.85
C GLU A 470 -5.76 46.24 35.78
N THR A 471 -5.57 47.02 36.85
CA THR A 471 -6.65 47.37 37.77
C THR A 471 -7.75 48.14 37.06
N ARG A 472 -7.40 49.09 36.18
CA ARG A 472 -8.38 49.87 35.42
C ARG A 472 -9.18 48.98 34.46
N PHE A 473 -8.52 48.07 33.75
CA PHE A 473 -9.14 47.15 32.80
C PHE A 473 -10.28 46.34 33.45
N TRP A 474 -10.04 45.76 34.63
CA TRP A 474 -11.08 45.01 35.34
C TRP A 474 -12.09 45.88 36.11
N ARG A 475 -11.67 47.06 36.59
CA ARG A 475 -12.54 48.00 37.29
C ARG A 475 -13.62 48.57 36.37
N GLU A 476 -13.28 48.91 35.13
CA GLU A 476 -14.24 49.39 34.12
C GLU A 476 -15.30 48.32 33.79
N ALA A 477 -14.95 47.04 33.92
CA ALA A 477 -15.88 45.92 33.79
C ALA A 477 -16.66 45.56 35.08
N GLY A 478 -16.44 46.29 36.18
CA GLY A 478 -17.13 46.09 37.47
C GLY A 478 -16.67 44.86 38.26
N ILE A 479 -15.46 44.34 37.98
CA ILE A 479 -14.94 43.12 38.59
C ILE A 479 -14.26 43.45 39.93
N HIS A 480 -14.47 42.61 40.95
CA HIS A 480 -13.84 42.71 42.27
C HIS A 480 -12.74 41.67 42.46
N SER A 481 -12.96 40.46 41.99
CA SER A 481 -12.02 39.33 42.10
C SER A 481 -11.89 38.63 40.76
N VAL A 482 -10.67 38.21 40.43
CA VAL A 482 -10.34 37.58 39.15
C VAL A 482 -9.32 36.48 39.33
N THR A 483 -9.48 35.40 38.58
CA THR A 483 -8.40 34.43 38.34
C THR A 483 -8.07 34.43 36.85
N VAL A 484 -6.79 34.41 36.51
CA VAL A 484 -6.32 34.28 35.13
C VAL A 484 -5.63 32.93 34.97
N LEU A 485 -6.11 32.13 34.02
CA LEU A 485 -5.59 30.79 33.74
C LEU A 485 -4.88 30.76 32.39
N PRO A 486 -3.60 30.35 32.35
CA PRO A 486 -2.89 30.16 31.08
C PRO A 486 -3.41 28.94 30.33
N LEU A 487 -3.50 29.06 29.01
CA LEU A 487 -3.72 27.97 28.08
C LEU A 487 -2.39 27.67 27.38
N VAL A 488 -1.71 26.62 27.82
CA VAL A 488 -0.36 26.28 27.35
C VAL A 488 -0.43 25.25 26.24
N ILE A 489 0.20 25.54 25.09
CA ILE A 489 0.41 24.57 24.02
C ILE A 489 1.89 24.22 23.96
N ARG A 490 2.22 22.95 24.25
CA ARG A 490 3.59 22.42 24.34
C ARG A 490 4.42 23.13 25.40
N THR A 491 5.03 24.27 25.05
CA THR A 491 6.01 24.99 25.87
C THR A 491 5.71 26.48 26.02
N HIS A 492 4.70 27.03 25.32
CA HIS A 492 4.35 28.45 25.40
C HIS A 492 2.86 28.66 25.75
N THR A 493 2.56 29.82 26.32
CA THR A 493 1.20 30.27 26.59
C THR A 493 0.54 30.73 25.29
N PHE A 494 -0.37 29.93 24.76
CA PHE A 494 -1.13 30.20 23.54
C PHE A 494 -2.18 31.30 23.75
N GLY A 495 -2.75 31.36 24.93
CA GLY A 495 -3.77 32.32 25.31
C GLY A 495 -4.05 32.20 26.80
N PHE A 496 -4.99 32.96 27.31
CA PHE A 496 -5.42 32.84 28.70
C PHE A 496 -6.91 33.14 28.85
N VAL A 497 -7.50 32.57 29.90
CA VAL A 497 -8.88 32.78 30.27
C VAL A 497 -8.95 33.55 31.57
N THR A 498 -9.76 34.60 31.63
CA THR A 498 -10.09 35.28 32.88
C THR A 498 -11.41 34.74 33.42
N LEU A 499 -11.45 34.47 34.72
CA LEU A 499 -12.63 34.07 35.49
C LEU A 499 -12.94 35.19 36.47
N GLU A 500 -14.02 35.91 36.21
CA GLU A 500 -14.28 37.22 36.81
C GLU A 500 -15.53 37.17 37.69
N SER A 501 -15.42 37.74 38.90
CA SER A 501 -16.58 37.98 39.76
C SER A 501 -16.68 39.44 40.19
N ARG A 502 -17.92 39.96 40.15
CA ARG A 502 -18.29 41.30 40.60
C ARG A 502 -18.38 41.42 42.12
N THR A 503 -18.37 40.28 42.83
CA THR A 503 -18.34 40.22 44.30
C THR A 503 -16.99 39.70 44.78
N ALA A 504 -16.69 39.92 46.07
CA ALA A 504 -15.49 39.37 46.69
C ALA A 504 -15.62 37.84 46.76
N ARG A 505 -14.87 37.13 45.92
CA ARG A 505 -14.81 35.67 45.88
C ARG A 505 -13.40 35.21 46.23
N THR A 506 -13.31 34.26 47.15
CA THR A 506 -12.07 33.54 47.43
C THR A 506 -12.04 32.28 46.58
N PHE A 507 -11.07 32.19 45.67
CA PHE A 507 -10.86 30.99 44.85
C PHE A 507 -10.08 29.95 45.66
N THR A 508 -10.69 28.80 45.91
CA THR A 508 -10.05 27.69 46.64
C THR A 508 -9.16 26.86 45.71
N GLU A 509 -8.22 26.08 46.26
CA GLU A 509 -7.43 25.13 45.45
C GLU A 509 -8.32 24.15 44.66
N HIS A 510 -9.46 23.77 45.23
CA HIS A 510 -10.44 22.93 44.57
C HIS A 510 -11.03 23.59 43.32
N ASP A 511 -11.35 24.90 43.40
CA ASP A 511 -11.86 25.67 42.26
C ASP A 511 -10.79 25.78 41.16
N LEU A 512 -9.54 26.06 41.53
CA LEU A 512 -8.43 26.19 40.58
C LEU A 512 -8.16 24.87 39.85
N ASN A 513 -8.14 23.75 40.57
CA ASN A 513 -7.97 22.42 39.98
C ASN A 513 -9.10 22.09 38.98
N LEU A 514 -10.34 22.43 39.31
CA LEU A 514 -11.49 22.26 38.41
C LEU A 514 -11.31 23.10 37.14
N TYR A 515 -11.01 24.40 37.28
CA TYR A 515 -10.89 25.30 36.15
C TYR A 515 -9.69 24.97 35.25
N GLN A 516 -8.54 24.63 35.83
CA GLN A 516 -7.37 24.16 35.08
C GLN A 516 -7.67 22.88 34.32
N THR A 517 -8.41 21.93 34.91
CA THR A 517 -8.81 20.70 34.22
C THR A 517 -9.67 21.01 32.99
N ILE A 518 -10.65 21.92 33.11
CA ILE A 518 -11.47 22.37 31.97
C ILE A 518 -10.61 23.06 30.91
N CYS A 519 -9.69 23.92 31.33
CA CYS A 519 -8.76 24.62 30.43
C CYS A 519 -7.84 23.65 29.67
N HIS A 520 -7.28 22.64 30.33
CA HIS A 520 -6.45 21.60 29.69
C HIS A 520 -7.25 20.79 28.65
N GLN A 521 -8.51 20.47 28.93
CA GLN A 521 -9.37 19.82 27.94
C GLN A 521 -9.64 20.72 26.74
N ALA A 522 -9.88 22.02 26.99
CA ALA A 522 -10.07 22.98 25.92
C ALA A 522 -8.81 23.18 25.07
N VAL A 523 -7.61 23.21 25.67
CA VAL A 523 -6.33 23.21 24.91
C VAL A 523 -6.28 22.03 23.94
N SER A 524 -6.68 20.84 24.37
CA SER A 524 -6.72 19.66 23.49
C SER A 524 -7.73 19.82 22.36
N ALA A 525 -8.91 20.38 22.65
CA ALA A 525 -9.93 20.67 21.64
C ALA A 525 -9.47 21.77 20.65
N ILE A 526 -8.76 22.79 21.11
CA ILE A 526 -8.15 23.85 20.28
C ILE A 526 -7.13 23.25 19.30
N GLN A 527 -6.26 22.36 19.79
CA GLN A 527 -5.30 21.66 18.92
C GLN A 527 -5.99 20.81 17.87
N ASN A 528 -7.05 20.09 18.25
CA ASN A 528 -7.83 19.27 17.32
C ASN A 528 -8.54 20.11 16.25
N ALA A 529 -9.20 21.20 16.63
CA ALA A 529 -9.87 22.11 15.71
C ALA A 529 -8.88 22.70 14.69
N ARG A 530 -7.71 23.17 15.15
CA ARG A 530 -6.64 23.67 14.27
C ARG A 530 -6.12 22.61 13.31
N GLN A 531 -5.95 21.37 13.78
CA GLN A 531 -5.51 20.27 12.92
C GLN A 531 -6.57 19.95 11.86
N ILE A 532 -7.85 19.97 12.21
CA ILE A 532 -8.97 19.77 11.28
C ILE A 532 -8.98 20.88 10.23
N GLU A 533 -8.90 22.14 10.62
CA GLU A 533 -8.84 23.29 9.70
C GLU A 533 -7.66 23.13 8.72
N PHE A 534 -6.45 22.91 9.24
CA PHE A 534 -5.24 22.71 8.41
C PHE A 534 -5.38 21.53 7.43
N THR A 535 -5.90 20.39 7.89
CA THR A 535 -6.09 19.21 7.01
C THR A 535 -7.18 19.43 5.96
N THR A 536 -8.22 20.20 6.27
CA THR A 536 -9.31 20.51 5.34
C THR A 536 -8.85 21.47 4.24
N GLU A 537 -8.08 22.50 4.61
CA GLU A 537 -7.45 23.42 3.66
C GLU A 537 -6.47 22.67 2.75
N ALA A 538 -5.57 21.86 3.32
CA ALA A 538 -4.63 21.05 2.55
C ALA A 538 -5.31 20.05 1.60
N LEU A 539 -6.43 19.45 2.00
CA LEU A 539 -7.24 18.58 1.14
C LEU A 539 -7.84 19.36 -0.03
N THR A 540 -8.37 20.56 0.23
CA THR A 540 -8.94 21.44 -0.80
C THR A 540 -7.88 21.83 -1.83
N SER A 541 -6.70 22.27 -1.39
CA SER A 541 -5.57 22.58 -2.28
C SER A 541 -5.13 21.38 -3.12
N SER A 542 -5.03 20.18 -2.50
CA SER A 542 -4.66 18.94 -3.19
C SER A 542 -5.70 18.53 -4.24
N GLN A 543 -7.00 18.66 -3.94
CA GLN A 543 -8.06 18.36 -4.89
C GLN A 543 -8.08 19.33 -6.07
N ALA A 544 -7.86 20.62 -5.83
CA ALA A 544 -7.75 21.63 -6.89
C ALA A 544 -6.59 21.30 -7.84
N LEU A 545 -5.40 21.02 -7.29
CA LEU A 545 -4.23 20.59 -8.07
C LEU A 545 -4.48 19.32 -8.88
N TYR A 546 -5.13 18.32 -8.28
CA TYR A 546 -5.46 17.08 -8.97
C TYR A 546 -6.42 17.30 -10.14
N ARG A 547 -7.46 18.11 -9.95
CA ARG A 547 -8.43 18.45 -11.00
C ARG A 547 -7.78 19.24 -12.12
N ALA A 548 -7.02 20.28 -11.79
CA ALA A 548 -6.26 21.07 -12.76
C ALA A 548 -5.27 20.20 -13.54
N GLY A 549 -4.49 19.36 -12.86
CA GLY A 549 -3.58 18.41 -13.51
C GLY A 549 -4.29 17.45 -14.46
N ARG A 550 -5.49 16.97 -14.09
CA ARG A 550 -6.32 16.12 -14.98
C ARG A 550 -6.85 16.86 -16.20
N ILE A 551 -7.29 18.11 -16.04
CA ILE A 551 -7.75 18.97 -17.15
C ILE A 551 -6.60 19.20 -18.12
N LEU A 552 -5.43 19.58 -17.59
CA LEU A 552 -4.22 19.86 -18.35
C LEU A 552 -3.68 18.62 -19.08
N ALA A 553 -3.79 17.43 -18.48
CA ALA A 553 -3.30 16.19 -19.09
C ALA A 553 -4.22 15.59 -20.18
N ASN A 554 -5.52 15.86 -20.14
CA ASN A 554 -6.51 15.15 -21.01
C ASN A 554 -7.13 16.03 -22.10
N THR A 555 -6.55 17.19 -22.42
CA THR A 555 -7.10 18.06 -23.45
C THR A 555 -6.51 17.82 -24.84
N VAL A 556 -7.34 18.02 -25.86
CA VAL A 556 -6.90 18.16 -27.26
C VAL A 556 -6.59 19.63 -27.59
N ASN A 557 -7.19 20.57 -26.86
CA ASN A 557 -7.01 22.01 -27.07
C ASN A 557 -6.23 22.62 -25.88
N PRO A 558 -4.94 23.00 -26.05
CA PRO A 558 -4.10 23.50 -24.97
C PRO A 558 -4.63 24.82 -24.40
N GLN A 559 -5.17 25.70 -25.24
CA GLN A 559 -5.77 26.97 -24.83
C GLN A 559 -6.93 26.74 -23.86
N LYS A 560 -7.85 25.84 -24.23
CA LYS A 560 -9.03 25.54 -23.42
C LYS A 560 -8.68 24.90 -22.07
N ALA A 561 -7.62 24.09 -22.01
CA ALA A 561 -7.20 23.52 -20.73
C ALA A 561 -6.52 24.54 -19.81
N LEU A 562 -5.78 25.50 -20.35
CA LEU A 562 -5.24 26.61 -19.56
C LEU A 562 -6.36 27.48 -19.00
N GLU A 563 -7.38 27.76 -19.81
CA GLU A 563 -8.62 28.41 -19.37
C GLU A 563 -9.27 27.62 -18.21
N ASP A 564 -9.60 26.35 -18.42
CA ASP A 564 -10.29 25.54 -17.41
C ASP A 564 -9.45 25.34 -16.14
N ALA A 565 -8.12 25.24 -16.25
CA ALA A 565 -7.21 25.19 -15.11
C ALA A 565 -7.15 26.53 -14.33
N LEU A 566 -7.16 27.66 -15.03
CA LEU A 566 -7.28 28.98 -14.42
C LEU A 566 -8.62 29.11 -13.68
N MET A 567 -9.71 28.63 -14.28
CA MET A 567 -11.02 28.63 -13.63
C MET A 567 -11.02 27.84 -12.32
N GLU A 568 -10.47 26.61 -12.32
CA GLU A 568 -10.33 25.82 -11.08
C GLU A 568 -9.45 26.54 -10.04
N PHE A 569 -8.36 27.19 -10.46
CA PHE A 569 -7.50 27.98 -9.57
C PHE A 569 -8.27 29.11 -8.88
N ILE A 570 -9.00 29.91 -9.65
CA ILE A 570 -9.78 31.05 -9.16
C ILE A 570 -10.92 30.60 -8.25
N TYR A 571 -11.63 29.53 -8.61
CA TYR A 571 -12.65 28.93 -7.74
C TYR A 571 -12.07 28.41 -6.42
N SER A 572 -10.89 27.77 -6.45
CA SER A 572 -10.27 27.21 -5.25
C SER A 572 -9.80 28.27 -4.26
N LEU A 573 -9.40 29.44 -4.75
CA LEU A 573 -9.04 30.59 -3.92
C LEU A 573 -10.25 31.45 -3.53
N GLY A 574 -11.40 31.28 -4.19
CA GLY A 574 -12.58 32.13 -3.96
C GLY A 574 -12.30 33.60 -4.24
N VAL A 575 -11.62 33.88 -5.36
CA VAL A 575 -11.34 35.26 -5.82
C VAL A 575 -12.10 35.55 -7.12
N ASP A 576 -12.16 36.82 -7.50
CA ASP A 576 -13.06 37.28 -8.57
C ASP A 576 -12.41 37.31 -9.96
N GLN A 577 -11.09 37.48 -9.99
CA GLN A 577 -10.31 37.68 -11.21
C GLN A 577 -9.05 36.84 -11.22
N GLY A 578 -8.53 36.56 -12.41
CA GLY A 578 -7.22 35.97 -12.57
C GLY A 578 -6.79 35.82 -14.01
N ALA A 579 -5.49 35.64 -14.22
CA ALA A 579 -4.92 35.56 -15.55
C ALA A 579 -3.78 34.54 -15.63
N ILE A 580 -3.62 33.92 -16.81
CA ILE A 580 -2.37 33.25 -17.19
C ILE A 580 -1.70 34.11 -18.25
N ILE A 581 -0.45 34.48 -18.02
CA ILE A 581 0.33 35.36 -18.89
C ILE A 581 1.54 34.59 -19.41
N ASN A 582 1.76 34.68 -20.72
CA ASN A 582 2.97 34.21 -21.40
C ASN A 582 3.98 35.34 -21.55
N LEU A 583 5.25 35.05 -21.33
CA LEU A 583 6.34 35.99 -21.57
C LEU A 583 6.85 35.83 -23.01
N SER A 584 7.12 36.94 -23.70
CA SER A 584 7.79 36.95 -25.01
C SER A 584 9.16 36.27 -24.90
N PRO A 585 9.67 35.61 -25.96
CA PRO A 585 11.02 35.02 -25.97
C PRO A 585 12.13 36.02 -25.60
N GLU A 586 12.00 37.29 -25.98
CA GLU A 586 12.96 38.36 -25.65
C GLU A 586 12.83 38.87 -24.19
N GLY A 587 11.72 38.53 -23.53
CA GLY A 587 11.40 38.98 -22.17
C GLY A 587 10.86 40.41 -22.05
N ASP A 588 10.51 41.05 -23.17
CA ASP A 588 10.11 42.46 -23.22
C ASP A 588 8.59 42.68 -23.07
N TYR A 589 7.77 41.68 -23.39
CA TYR A 589 6.31 41.78 -23.35
C TYR A 589 5.64 40.58 -22.67
N GLY A 590 4.58 40.83 -21.92
CA GLY A 590 3.64 39.83 -21.44
C GLY A 590 2.39 39.76 -22.33
N TYR A 591 1.95 38.54 -22.63
CA TYR A 591 0.75 38.24 -23.42
C TYR A 591 -0.23 37.40 -22.58
N PRO A 592 -1.39 37.94 -22.18
CA PRO A 592 -2.39 37.14 -21.49
C PRO A 592 -2.92 36.04 -22.42
N ILE A 593 -2.80 34.80 -21.97
CA ILE A 593 -3.35 33.61 -22.63
C ILE A 593 -4.81 33.42 -22.21
N ALA A 594 -5.11 33.62 -20.93
CA ALA A 594 -6.45 33.52 -20.38
C ALA A 594 -6.64 34.62 -19.33
N TYR A 595 -7.83 35.21 -19.29
CA TYR A 595 -8.23 36.19 -18.29
C TYR A 595 -9.68 35.94 -17.89
N ILE A 596 -9.93 35.87 -16.59
CA ILE A 596 -11.25 35.64 -16.00
C ILE A 596 -11.65 36.88 -15.19
N GLU A 597 -12.91 37.28 -15.36
CA GLU A 597 -13.58 38.24 -14.48
C GLU A 597 -14.95 37.69 -14.09
N ASN A 598 -15.29 37.68 -12.79
CA ASN A 598 -16.55 37.11 -12.28
C ASN A 598 -16.83 35.69 -12.79
N TYR A 599 -15.78 34.86 -12.86
CA TYR A 599 -15.88 33.50 -13.38
C TYR A 599 -16.30 33.41 -14.86
N GLU A 600 -16.19 34.49 -15.63
CA GLU A 600 -16.40 34.52 -17.08
C GLU A 600 -15.09 34.88 -17.80
N PHE A 601 -14.77 34.15 -18.88
CA PHE A 601 -13.57 34.42 -19.69
C PHE A 601 -13.74 35.69 -20.52
N GLN A 602 -12.75 36.57 -20.43
CA GLN A 602 -12.68 37.79 -21.21
C GLN A 602 -11.82 37.60 -22.47
N PRO A 603 -12.12 38.31 -23.57
CA PRO A 603 -11.34 38.22 -24.80
C PRO A 603 -9.95 38.85 -24.64
N VAL A 604 -8.90 38.05 -24.76
CA VAL A 604 -7.50 38.48 -24.57
C VAL A 604 -6.71 38.67 -25.86
N LYS A 605 -7.32 38.39 -27.02
CA LYS A 605 -6.61 38.35 -28.30
C LYS A 605 -6.03 39.72 -28.68
N GLY A 606 -4.70 39.80 -28.77
CA GLY A 606 -3.97 41.01 -29.17
C GLY A 606 -3.58 41.92 -28.02
N LEU A 607 -3.99 41.62 -26.78
CA LEU A 607 -3.50 42.31 -25.60
C LEU A 607 -2.02 41.96 -25.40
N LYS A 608 -1.21 42.97 -25.12
CA LYS A 608 0.17 42.82 -24.66
C LYS A 608 0.54 43.99 -23.78
N PHE A 609 1.40 43.76 -22.80
CA PHE A 609 1.89 44.81 -21.91
C PHE A 609 3.42 44.74 -21.79
N PRO A 610 4.10 45.89 -21.68
CA PRO A 610 5.55 45.92 -21.56
C PRO A 610 6.00 45.41 -20.19
N ILE A 611 7.09 44.65 -20.16
CA ILE A 611 7.72 44.18 -18.91
C ILE A 611 8.73 45.23 -18.46
N ASN A 612 8.34 46.02 -17.45
CA ASN A 612 9.26 46.96 -16.82
C ASN A 612 10.19 46.23 -15.84
N ARG A 613 11.44 46.00 -16.23
CA ARG A 613 12.44 45.34 -15.37
C ARG A 613 12.81 46.15 -14.12
N ASN A 614 12.42 47.42 -14.02
CA ASN A 614 12.59 48.23 -12.81
C ASN A 614 11.41 48.10 -11.83
N SER A 615 10.31 47.45 -12.24
CA SER A 615 9.18 47.15 -11.36
C SER A 615 9.58 46.13 -10.31
N LYS A 616 9.35 46.43 -9.03
CA LYS A 616 9.82 45.59 -7.93
C LYS A 616 9.07 44.27 -7.85
N TYR A 617 7.74 44.28 -8.06
CA TYR A 617 6.94 43.05 -8.09
C TYR A 617 7.31 42.16 -9.30
N LEU A 618 7.57 42.73 -10.48
CA LEU A 618 8.03 41.95 -11.64
C LEU A 618 9.43 41.39 -11.42
N GLN A 619 10.35 42.10 -10.75
CA GLN A 619 11.66 41.56 -10.40
C GLN A 619 11.55 40.31 -9.52
N THR A 620 10.64 40.33 -8.55
CA THR A 620 10.38 39.17 -7.69
C THR A 620 9.82 38.00 -8.50
N LEU A 621 8.84 38.23 -9.37
CA LEU A 621 8.32 37.19 -10.28
C LEU A 621 9.40 36.64 -11.22
N LEU A 622 10.20 37.53 -11.83
CA LEU A 622 11.32 37.19 -12.73
C LEU A 622 12.51 36.54 -12.00
N SER A 623 12.52 36.54 -10.66
CA SER A 623 13.46 35.77 -9.84
C SER A 623 12.98 34.34 -9.52
N GLY A 624 11.75 34.00 -9.95
CA GLY A 624 11.13 32.71 -9.69
C GLY A 624 10.36 32.63 -8.37
N GLN A 625 10.13 33.76 -7.70
CA GLN A 625 9.39 33.81 -6.44
C GLN A 625 7.94 34.31 -6.65
N PRO A 626 6.94 33.69 -6.00
CA PRO A 626 5.59 34.23 -5.94
C PRO A 626 5.56 35.58 -5.24
N VAL A 627 4.54 36.36 -5.57
CA VAL A 627 4.33 37.72 -5.07
C VAL A 627 2.89 37.85 -4.56
N THR A 628 2.72 38.46 -3.40
CA THR A 628 1.40 38.80 -2.84
C THR A 628 1.33 40.29 -2.51
N CYS A 629 0.14 40.86 -2.64
CA CYS A 629 -0.16 42.20 -2.16
C CYS A 629 -1.55 42.20 -1.52
N ALA A 630 -1.64 42.62 -0.26
CA ALA A 630 -2.92 42.72 0.45
C ALA A 630 -3.63 44.07 0.24
N ASP A 631 -2.88 45.12 -0.13
CA ASP A 631 -3.43 46.45 -0.37
C ASP A 631 -2.71 47.13 -1.55
N LEU A 632 -3.13 46.76 -2.76
CA LEU A 632 -2.47 47.15 -4.00
C LEU A 632 -2.41 48.67 -4.21
N GLN A 633 -3.38 49.41 -3.66
CA GLN A 633 -3.45 50.86 -3.83
C GLN A 633 -2.40 51.62 -2.99
N ASN A 634 -1.99 51.04 -1.86
CA ASN A 634 -1.08 51.69 -0.91
C ASN A 634 0.31 51.03 -0.85
N ASP A 635 0.52 49.93 -1.58
CA ASP A 635 1.80 49.23 -1.60
C ASP A 635 2.75 49.87 -2.65
N PRO A 636 3.87 50.49 -2.22
CA PRO A 636 4.81 51.13 -3.13
C PRO A 636 5.51 50.13 -4.07
N ASP A 637 5.54 48.84 -3.73
CA ASP A 637 6.20 47.82 -4.55
C ASP A 637 5.41 47.47 -5.82
N PHE A 638 4.15 47.91 -5.88
CA PHE A 638 3.22 47.72 -7.00
C PHE A 638 2.77 49.03 -7.65
N ALA A 639 3.49 50.14 -7.39
CA ALA A 639 3.11 51.47 -7.89
C ALA A 639 2.99 51.57 -9.43
N ASP A 640 3.66 50.69 -10.18
CA ASP A 640 3.61 50.62 -11.63
C ASP A 640 2.75 49.47 -12.19
N PHE A 641 1.97 48.81 -11.33
CA PHE A 641 0.97 47.82 -11.74
C PHE A 641 -0.15 48.47 -12.56
N VAL A 642 -0.53 47.81 -13.65
CA VAL A 642 -1.63 48.25 -14.52
C VAL A 642 -2.68 47.14 -14.57
N PRO A 643 -3.91 47.37 -14.08
CA PRO A 643 -4.98 46.37 -14.15
C PRO A 643 -5.42 46.15 -15.60
N PHE A 644 -5.80 44.90 -15.93
CA PHE A 644 -6.39 44.59 -17.24
C PHE A 644 -7.72 45.31 -17.47
N ASN A 645 -8.52 45.45 -16.40
CA ASN A 645 -9.75 46.21 -16.39
C ASN A 645 -9.65 47.43 -15.45
N PRO A 646 -9.45 48.64 -15.98
CA PRO A 646 -9.34 49.87 -15.18
C PRO A 646 -10.62 50.23 -14.43
N ASP A 647 -11.80 49.81 -14.92
CA ASP A 647 -13.09 50.06 -14.27
C ASP A 647 -13.30 49.16 -13.05
N ARG A 648 -12.46 48.13 -12.91
CA ARG A 648 -12.56 47.14 -11.84
C ARG A 648 -11.19 46.67 -11.35
N PRO A 649 -10.38 47.60 -10.79
CA PRO A 649 -9.02 47.30 -10.38
C PRO A 649 -9.00 46.35 -9.17
N PRO A 650 -8.04 45.42 -9.11
CA PRO A 650 -7.90 44.55 -7.96
C PRO A 650 -7.44 45.34 -6.73
N GLN A 651 -7.93 44.94 -5.55
CA GLN A 651 -7.48 45.47 -4.25
C GLN A 651 -6.33 44.65 -3.68
N SER A 652 -6.28 43.36 -4.01
CA SER A 652 -5.24 42.44 -3.57
C SER A 652 -4.93 41.46 -4.69
N LEU A 653 -3.68 41.01 -4.79
CA LEU A 653 -3.27 40.06 -5.82
C LEU A 653 -2.28 39.02 -5.30
N LEU A 654 -2.31 37.85 -5.92
CA LEU A 654 -1.35 36.76 -5.78
C LEU A 654 -0.89 36.36 -7.18
N SER A 655 0.42 36.36 -7.42
CA SER A 655 0.98 35.92 -8.70
C SER A 655 2.12 34.94 -8.47
N ALA A 656 2.15 33.86 -9.25
CA ALA A 656 3.18 32.84 -9.20
C ALA A 656 3.82 32.61 -10.59
N PRO A 657 5.16 32.60 -10.69
CA PRO A 657 5.84 32.39 -11.96
C PRO A 657 5.69 30.95 -12.47
N ILE A 658 5.57 30.79 -13.78
CA ILE A 658 5.55 29.50 -14.48
C ILE A 658 6.97 29.21 -14.95
N LEU A 659 7.62 28.21 -14.33
CA LEU A 659 9.01 27.84 -14.61
C LEU A 659 9.08 26.59 -15.49
N LEU A 660 9.70 26.70 -16.66
CA LEU A 660 9.95 25.58 -17.56
C LEU A 660 11.46 25.37 -17.70
N LYS A 661 11.97 24.24 -17.18
CA LYS A 661 13.41 23.87 -17.20
C LYS A 661 14.35 24.95 -16.61
N GLY A 662 13.87 25.71 -15.63
CA GLY A 662 14.64 26.79 -14.98
C GLY A 662 14.50 28.17 -15.64
N GLU A 663 13.78 28.27 -16.76
CA GLU A 663 13.44 29.55 -17.40
C GLU A 663 12.00 29.94 -17.07
N ILE A 664 11.76 31.24 -16.86
CA ILE A 664 10.42 31.77 -16.60
C ILE A 664 9.75 32.06 -17.92
N ILE A 665 8.66 31.36 -18.19
CA ILE A 665 7.90 31.49 -19.44
C ILE A 665 6.63 32.31 -19.27
N GLY A 666 6.30 32.73 -18.04
CA GLY A 666 5.06 33.41 -17.74
C GLY A 666 4.73 33.40 -16.24
N TRP A 667 3.49 33.73 -15.89
CA TRP A 667 2.96 33.59 -14.54
C TRP A 667 1.45 33.37 -14.55
N ILE A 668 0.94 32.83 -13.45
CA ILE A 668 -0.49 32.75 -13.15
C ILE A 668 -0.81 33.71 -12.01
N GLY A 669 -1.91 34.46 -12.15
CA GLY A 669 -2.37 35.47 -11.20
C GLY A 669 -3.79 35.21 -10.73
N ALA A 670 -4.07 35.60 -9.49
CA ALA A 670 -5.35 35.53 -8.80
C ALA A 670 -5.57 36.83 -8.03
N ASP A 671 -6.67 37.52 -8.33
CA ASP A 671 -6.89 38.89 -7.86
C ASP A 671 -8.26 39.05 -7.19
N ALA A 672 -8.27 39.69 -6.02
CA ALA A 672 -9.47 40.02 -5.25
C ALA A 672 -9.86 41.48 -5.47
N VAL A 673 -11.14 41.72 -5.75
CA VAL A 673 -11.61 43.04 -6.24
C VAL A 673 -12.50 43.75 -5.23
N HIS A 674 -13.25 42.99 -4.43
CA HIS A 674 -14.27 43.55 -3.52
C HIS A 674 -13.71 44.00 -2.17
N GLU A 675 -12.68 43.32 -1.66
CA GLU A 675 -12.09 43.62 -0.36
C GLU A 675 -10.59 43.39 -0.35
N LYS A 676 -9.91 44.06 0.59
CA LYS A 676 -8.50 43.79 0.89
C LYS A 676 -8.38 42.42 1.53
N ARG A 677 -7.52 41.59 0.96
CA ARG A 677 -7.33 40.19 1.36
C ARG A 677 -5.86 39.89 1.56
N TYR A 678 -5.54 39.27 2.70
CA TYR A 678 -4.23 38.68 2.94
C TYR A 678 -4.25 37.23 2.46
N PHE A 679 -3.40 36.90 1.48
CA PHE A 679 -3.23 35.53 1.03
C PHE A 679 -2.37 34.74 2.03
N THR A 680 -2.82 33.54 2.38
CA THR A 680 -2.10 32.64 3.29
C THR A 680 -0.92 31.95 2.58
N GLN A 681 0.03 31.42 3.36
CA GLN A 681 1.16 30.69 2.78
C GLN A 681 0.72 29.45 1.98
N GLN A 682 -0.35 28.77 2.39
CA GLN A 682 -0.91 27.63 1.65
C GLN A 682 -1.49 28.04 0.30
N GLU A 683 -2.12 29.22 0.20
CA GLU A 683 -2.63 29.75 -1.07
C GLU A 683 -1.48 30.11 -2.02
N VAL A 684 -0.39 30.68 -1.47
CA VAL A 684 0.85 30.94 -2.23
C VAL A 684 1.46 29.64 -2.75
N ASP A 685 1.52 28.60 -1.91
CA ASP A 685 2.04 27.29 -2.29
C ASP A 685 1.16 26.60 -3.34
N LEU A 686 -0.17 26.74 -3.24
CA LEU A 686 -1.12 26.29 -4.25
C LEU A 686 -0.88 27.00 -5.59
N ALA A 687 -0.69 28.32 -5.59
CA ALA A 687 -0.40 29.08 -6.80
C ALA A 687 0.90 28.63 -7.48
N ARG A 688 1.97 28.39 -6.69
CA ARG A 688 3.24 27.85 -7.18
C ARG A 688 3.04 26.46 -7.80
N ALA A 689 2.35 25.57 -7.09
CA ALA A 689 2.08 24.22 -7.59
C ALA A 689 1.20 24.21 -8.86
N MET A 690 0.24 25.14 -8.97
CA MET A 690 -0.56 25.33 -10.18
C MET A 690 0.31 25.82 -11.35
N ALA A 691 1.20 26.77 -11.10
CA ALA A 691 2.16 27.24 -12.10
C ALA A 691 3.08 26.11 -12.60
N ASP A 692 3.53 25.24 -11.69
CA ASP A 692 4.32 24.04 -12.03
C ASP A 692 3.52 23.05 -12.89
N GLN A 693 2.25 22.78 -12.55
CA GLN A 693 1.37 21.92 -13.36
C GLN A 693 1.17 22.50 -14.77
N ILE A 694 1.01 23.81 -14.90
CA ILE A 694 0.91 24.49 -16.19
C ILE A 694 2.22 24.34 -16.98
N ALA A 695 3.38 24.52 -16.34
CA ALA A 695 4.67 24.33 -16.99
C ALA A 695 4.85 22.90 -17.53
N ILE A 696 4.50 21.90 -16.72
CA ILE A 696 4.54 20.48 -17.12
C ILE A 696 3.59 20.23 -18.31
N ALA A 697 2.39 20.78 -18.29
CA ALA A 697 1.41 20.63 -19.35
C ALA A 697 1.92 21.21 -20.68
N ILE A 698 2.50 22.42 -20.63
CA ILE A 698 3.12 23.07 -21.79
C ILE A 698 4.28 22.21 -22.33
N GLN A 699 5.13 21.66 -21.45
CA GLN A 699 6.21 20.78 -21.84
C GLN A 699 5.72 19.52 -22.55
N ASN A 700 4.73 18.85 -21.96
CA ASN A 700 4.17 17.62 -22.50
C ASN A 700 3.54 17.85 -23.86
N HIS A 701 2.78 18.93 -24.03
CA HIS A 701 2.16 19.26 -25.31
C HIS A 701 3.21 19.52 -26.40
N ARG A 702 4.27 20.30 -26.10
CA ARG A 702 5.39 20.51 -27.04
C ARG A 702 6.06 19.19 -27.44
N LEU A 703 6.27 18.29 -26.49
CA LEU A 703 6.89 16.99 -26.74
C LEU A 703 6.00 16.06 -27.59
N ILE A 704 4.69 16.06 -27.33
CA ILE A 704 3.72 15.26 -28.11
C ILE A 704 3.68 15.73 -29.56
N GLU A 705 3.61 17.04 -29.80
CA GLU A 705 3.59 17.59 -31.16
C GLU A 705 4.90 17.30 -31.92
N GLU A 706 6.06 17.44 -31.26
CA GLU A 706 7.35 17.07 -31.86
C GLU A 706 7.41 15.57 -32.22
N THR A 707 6.94 14.71 -31.30
CA THR A 707 6.90 13.26 -31.52
C THR A 707 5.94 12.90 -32.66
N ARG A 708 4.78 13.56 -32.74
CA ARG A 708 3.80 13.35 -33.79
C ARG A 708 4.36 13.74 -35.16
N ARG A 709 5.00 14.91 -35.26
CA ARG A 709 5.65 15.37 -36.49
C ARG A 709 6.70 14.36 -36.98
N ARG A 710 7.55 13.88 -36.06
CA ARG A 710 8.53 12.81 -36.38
C ARG A 710 7.87 11.52 -36.83
N ALA A 711 6.79 11.09 -36.18
CA ALA A 711 6.08 9.87 -36.54
C ALA A 711 5.45 9.96 -37.95
N GLU A 712 4.92 11.12 -38.32
CA GLU A 712 4.37 11.38 -39.66
C GLU A 712 5.48 11.35 -40.74
N GLN A 713 6.64 11.96 -40.47
CA GLN A 713 7.83 11.86 -41.33
C GLN A 713 8.28 10.40 -41.51
N PHE A 714 8.41 9.62 -40.43
CA PHE A 714 8.79 8.21 -40.51
C PHE A 714 7.77 7.34 -41.24
N ARG A 715 6.47 7.61 -41.09
CA ARG A 715 5.43 6.89 -41.83
C ARG A 715 5.59 7.08 -43.35
N ALA A 716 5.87 8.30 -43.80
CA ALA A 716 6.12 8.57 -45.22
C ALA A 716 7.35 7.82 -45.75
N VAL A 717 8.44 7.75 -44.95
CA VAL A 717 9.63 6.96 -45.28
C VAL A 717 9.32 5.46 -45.38
N ALA A 718 8.55 4.92 -44.45
CA ALA A 718 8.16 3.51 -44.46
C ALA A 718 7.27 3.15 -45.65
N GLU A 719 6.29 4.01 -45.99
CA GLU A 719 5.41 3.82 -47.16
C GLU A 719 6.21 3.76 -48.48
N VAL A 720 7.20 4.65 -48.66
CA VAL A 720 8.09 4.63 -49.83
C VAL A 720 8.97 3.37 -49.83
N GLY A 721 9.54 3.00 -48.69
CA GLY A 721 10.36 1.80 -48.54
C GLY A 721 9.62 0.50 -48.87
N GLU A 722 8.36 0.37 -48.42
CA GLU A 722 7.52 -0.80 -48.69
C GLU A 722 7.13 -0.91 -50.17
N ALA A 723 6.75 0.20 -50.79
CA ALA A 723 6.41 0.24 -52.22
C ALA A 723 7.59 -0.17 -53.11
N VAL A 724 8.83 0.12 -52.67
CA VAL A 724 10.06 -0.16 -53.39
C VAL A 724 10.55 -1.60 -53.17
N ALA A 725 10.39 -2.16 -51.97
CA ALA A 725 10.85 -3.51 -51.63
C ALA A 725 10.09 -4.66 -52.34
N GLY A 726 8.89 -4.39 -52.85
CA GLY A 726 8.05 -5.39 -53.55
C GLY A 726 8.31 -5.55 -55.05
N LEU A 727 9.20 -4.74 -55.64
CA LEU A 727 9.41 -4.70 -57.10
C LEU A 727 10.68 -5.48 -57.49
N ILE A 728 10.54 -6.40 -58.45
CA ILE A 728 11.62 -7.28 -58.90
C ILE A 728 12.36 -6.68 -60.11
N ASP A 729 11.66 -5.89 -60.95
CA ASP A 729 12.24 -5.27 -62.14
C ASP A 729 12.94 -3.94 -61.77
N LEU A 730 14.24 -3.85 -62.05
CA LEU A 730 15.06 -2.67 -61.75
C LEU A 730 14.51 -1.39 -62.40
N ASN A 731 14.02 -1.43 -63.64
CA ASN A 731 13.49 -0.24 -64.32
C ASN A 731 12.16 0.21 -63.71
N GLU A 732 11.33 -0.76 -63.30
CA GLU A 732 10.07 -0.49 -62.61
C GLU A 732 10.30 0.12 -61.22
N VAL A 733 11.25 -0.43 -60.45
CA VAL A 733 11.72 0.11 -59.17
C VAL A 733 12.11 1.58 -59.34
N LEU A 734 13.03 1.86 -60.26
CA LEU A 734 13.59 3.20 -60.44
C LEU A 734 12.52 4.20 -60.90
N THR A 735 11.68 3.83 -61.87
CA THR A 735 10.65 4.72 -62.43
C THR A 735 9.54 5.03 -61.43
N LYS A 736 9.05 4.03 -60.69
CA LYS A 736 8.03 4.26 -59.66
C LYS A 736 8.57 5.12 -58.51
N THR A 737 9.82 4.87 -58.09
CA THR A 737 10.45 5.60 -57.00
C THR A 737 10.56 7.10 -57.29
N VAL A 738 11.09 7.49 -58.46
CA VAL A 738 11.26 8.91 -58.79
C VAL A 738 9.93 9.66 -58.86
N ASN A 739 8.87 9.01 -59.37
CA ASN A 739 7.54 9.62 -59.41
C ASN A 739 6.91 9.73 -58.02
N LEU A 740 7.07 8.71 -57.16
CA LEU A 740 6.55 8.73 -55.80
C LEU A 740 7.21 9.82 -54.95
N ILE A 741 8.54 9.95 -55.05
CA ILE A 741 9.30 11.01 -54.36
C ILE A 741 8.85 12.39 -54.86
N ARG A 742 8.71 12.59 -56.18
CA ARG A 742 8.21 13.85 -56.73
C ARG A 742 6.82 14.19 -56.21
N ASP A 743 5.88 13.26 -56.28
CA ASP A 743 4.46 13.52 -55.98
C ASP A 743 4.20 13.70 -54.48
N ARG A 744 4.93 12.99 -53.60
CA ARG A 744 4.74 13.08 -52.14
C ARG A 744 5.37 14.32 -51.53
N PHE A 745 6.50 14.77 -52.08
CA PHE A 745 7.25 15.92 -51.56
C PHE A 745 7.09 17.18 -52.41
N GLY A 746 6.36 17.11 -53.53
CA GLY A 746 6.07 18.27 -54.36
C GLY A 746 7.28 18.84 -55.10
N PHE A 747 8.32 18.02 -55.33
CA PHE A 747 9.54 18.48 -56.00
C PHE A 747 9.32 18.79 -57.48
N TYR A 748 10.10 19.74 -58.00
CA TYR A 748 10.04 20.13 -59.42
C TYR A 748 10.54 19.00 -60.32
N HIS A 749 11.65 18.37 -59.93
CA HIS A 749 12.25 17.29 -60.70
C HIS A 749 12.99 16.31 -59.77
N VAL A 750 12.88 15.00 -60.06
CA VAL A 750 13.64 13.93 -59.40
C VAL A 750 14.32 13.01 -60.43
N SER A 751 15.60 12.68 -60.24
CA SER A 751 16.36 11.75 -61.07
C SER A 751 17.15 10.74 -60.24
N ILE A 752 17.32 9.53 -60.76
CA ILE A 752 18.28 8.55 -60.24
C ILE A 752 19.38 8.33 -61.28
N PHE A 753 20.61 8.52 -60.84
CA PHE A 753 21.83 8.22 -61.57
C PHE A 753 22.45 6.95 -61.02
N LEU A 754 22.83 6.01 -61.88
CA LEU A 754 23.60 4.83 -61.49
C LEU A 754 24.98 4.87 -62.13
N LEU A 755 25.99 4.38 -61.41
CA LEU A 755 27.34 4.26 -61.95
C LEU A 755 27.40 3.18 -63.04
N ASP A 756 28.22 3.41 -64.05
CA ASP A 756 28.59 2.42 -65.05
C ASP A 756 29.58 1.37 -64.49
N ASP A 757 29.81 0.28 -65.21
CA ASP A 757 30.64 -0.84 -64.74
C ASP A 757 32.10 -0.44 -64.45
N LYS A 758 32.57 0.64 -65.09
CA LYS A 758 33.92 1.21 -64.89
C LYS A 758 33.97 2.26 -63.78
N GLN A 759 32.84 2.63 -63.20
CA GLN A 759 32.69 3.71 -62.21
C GLN A 759 33.25 5.07 -62.67
N GLU A 760 33.25 5.32 -63.99
CA GLU A 760 33.72 6.58 -64.57
C GLU A 760 32.57 7.59 -64.73
N TRP A 761 31.36 7.09 -64.97
CA TRP A 761 30.20 7.91 -65.32
C TRP A 761 28.98 7.55 -64.47
N ALA A 762 28.35 8.58 -63.91
CA ALA A 762 27.01 8.51 -63.35
C ALA A 762 25.99 8.75 -64.47
N VAL A 763 25.20 7.73 -64.80
CA VAL A 763 24.28 7.74 -65.94
C VAL A 763 22.84 7.75 -65.45
N VAL A 764 22.02 8.66 -65.98
CA VAL A 764 20.58 8.70 -65.66
C VAL A 764 19.93 7.37 -66.04
N ARG A 765 19.19 6.79 -65.10
CA ARG A 765 18.43 5.54 -65.30
C ARG A 765 16.94 5.71 -65.08
N ALA A 766 16.53 6.66 -64.25
CA ALA A 766 15.14 7.09 -64.15
C ALA A 766 15.08 8.59 -63.85
N SER A 767 14.03 9.25 -64.34
CA SER A 767 13.90 10.70 -64.29
C SER A 767 12.45 11.09 -64.50
N THR A 768 11.96 12.09 -63.78
CA THR A 768 10.54 12.50 -63.83
C THR A 768 10.20 13.44 -64.99
N GLY A 769 8.95 13.38 -65.48
CA GLY A 769 8.43 14.32 -66.48
C GLY A 769 8.92 14.06 -67.91
N GLU A 770 8.51 14.93 -68.85
CA GLU A 770 8.83 14.77 -70.28
C GLU A 770 10.33 14.96 -70.56
N VAL A 771 10.97 15.86 -69.82
CA VAL A 771 12.43 16.05 -69.83
C VAL A 771 13.15 14.78 -69.36
N GLY A 772 12.64 14.13 -68.32
CA GLY A 772 13.19 12.89 -67.82
C GLY A 772 13.17 11.76 -68.85
N LYS A 773 12.11 11.64 -69.65
CA LYS A 773 12.08 10.66 -70.76
C LYS A 773 13.18 10.89 -71.77
N ILE A 774 13.39 12.15 -72.17
CA ILE A 774 14.47 12.53 -73.10
C ILE A 774 15.85 12.18 -72.52
N MET A 775 16.06 12.43 -71.22
CA MET A 775 17.34 12.14 -70.53
C MET A 775 17.63 10.65 -70.37
N VAL A 776 16.59 9.80 -70.33
CA VAL A 776 16.74 8.33 -70.29
C VAL A 776 16.96 7.76 -71.69
N GLU A 777 16.20 8.21 -72.70
CA GLU A 777 16.35 7.75 -74.10
C GLU A 777 17.69 8.17 -74.72
N ARG A 778 18.19 9.35 -74.34
CA ARG A 778 19.54 9.84 -74.66
C ARG A 778 20.34 9.90 -73.35
N PRO A 779 20.92 8.76 -72.90
CA PRO A 779 21.41 8.59 -71.54
C PRO A 779 22.39 9.70 -71.15
N HIS A 780 21.87 10.64 -70.38
CA HIS A 780 22.66 11.75 -69.86
C HIS A 780 23.68 11.19 -68.86
N ARG A 781 24.95 11.56 -69.03
CA ARG A 781 26.06 11.05 -68.23
C ARG A 781 26.87 12.20 -67.64
N LEU A 782 27.18 12.08 -66.36
CA LEU A 782 27.98 13.02 -65.59
C LEU A 782 29.23 12.31 -65.08
N LYS A 783 30.38 12.98 -65.10
CA LYS A 783 31.64 12.38 -64.68
C LYS A 783 31.67 12.21 -63.16
N VAL A 784 32.01 11.02 -62.67
CA VAL A 784 32.18 10.75 -61.24
C VAL A 784 33.36 11.56 -60.69
N GLY A 785 33.17 12.20 -59.54
CA GLY A 785 34.14 13.16 -58.98
C GLY A 785 34.31 14.44 -59.82
N GLY A 786 33.43 14.66 -60.80
CA GLY A 786 33.40 15.86 -61.62
C GLY A 786 32.86 17.09 -60.88
N GLN A 787 32.74 18.20 -61.60
CA GLN A 787 32.34 19.49 -61.03
C GLN A 787 30.82 19.66 -60.83
N SER A 788 29.98 18.68 -61.21
CA SER A 788 28.52 18.72 -60.98
C SER A 788 28.17 18.27 -59.56
N ILE A 789 26.98 18.63 -59.04
CA ILE A 789 26.52 18.18 -57.71
C ILE A 789 26.44 16.65 -57.67
N VAL A 790 25.82 16.02 -58.67
CA VAL A 790 25.81 14.55 -58.82
C VAL A 790 27.23 13.95 -58.92
N GLY A 791 28.14 14.61 -59.64
CA GLY A 791 29.54 14.20 -59.76
C GLY A 791 30.29 14.26 -58.42
N PHE A 792 30.09 15.33 -57.65
CA PHE A 792 30.65 15.49 -56.31
C PHE A 792 30.14 14.40 -55.36
N VAL A 793 28.82 14.19 -55.33
CA VAL A 793 28.16 13.21 -54.45
C VAL A 793 28.63 11.79 -54.76
N THR A 794 28.72 11.44 -56.05
CA THR A 794 29.19 10.12 -56.48
C THR A 794 30.68 9.88 -56.20
N GLY A 795 31.51 10.92 -56.17
CA GLY A 795 32.94 10.81 -55.86
C GLY A 795 33.30 10.87 -54.37
N ASN A 796 32.52 11.59 -53.56
CA ASN A 796 32.83 11.85 -52.14
C ASN A 796 31.94 11.09 -51.15
N ALA A 797 30.87 10.43 -51.62
CA ALA A 797 29.91 9.71 -50.78
C ALA A 797 29.24 10.59 -49.71
N GLN A 798 29.07 11.88 -49.97
CA GLN A 798 28.45 12.84 -49.07
C GLN A 798 27.31 13.59 -49.78
N PRO A 799 26.19 13.86 -49.09
CA PRO A 799 25.15 14.77 -49.57
C PRO A 799 25.70 16.14 -49.99
N ARG A 800 25.10 16.74 -51.01
CA ARG A 800 25.39 18.13 -51.39
C ARG A 800 24.11 18.87 -51.73
N ILE A 801 23.98 20.08 -51.19
CA ILE A 801 22.87 21.00 -51.45
C ILE A 801 23.43 22.27 -52.08
N ALA A 802 22.70 22.82 -53.05
CA ALA A 802 22.85 24.18 -53.54
C ALA A 802 21.53 24.92 -53.28
N LEU A 803 21.55 25.89 -52.35
CA LEU A 803 20.35 26.58 -51.86
C LEU A 803 19.88 27.71 -52.78
N ASP A 804 20.76 28.37 -53.52
CA ASP A 804 20.36 29.24 -54.64
C ASP A 804 21.35 29.06 -55.78
N VAL A 805 20.86 28.49 -56.88
CA VAL A 805 21.62 28.11 -58.09
C VAL A 805 22.33 29.30 -58.72
N GLY A 806 21.97 30.55 -58.37
CA GLY A 806 22.63 31.77 -58.88
C GLY A 806 23.95 32.16 -58.20
N GLN A 807 24.13 32.00 -56.89
CA GLN A 807 25.35 32.44 -56.17
C GLN A 807 26.36 31.31 -55.90
N ASP A 808 25.89 30.06 -55.78
CA ASP A 808 26.74 28.85 -55.75
C ASP A 808 27.05 28.31 -57.17
N ALA A 809 26.77 29.14 -58.18
CA ALA A 809 26.84 28.86 -59.61
C ALA A 809 28.28 28.60 -60.09
N VAL A 810 28.80 27.39 -59.91
CA VAL A 810 29.92 26.95 -60.74
C VAL A 810 29.44 26.21 -61.99
N HIS A 811 28.31 25.47 -62.02
CA HIS A 811 27.88 24.83 -63.27
C HIS A 811 26.45 24.23 -63.22
N PHE A 812 25.43 25.03 -63.53
CA PHE A 812 24.13 24.50 -63.95
C PHE A 812 23.63 25.23 -65.19
N ASP A 813 23.63 24.50 -66.30
CA ASP A 813 22.83 24.79 -67.49
C ASP A 813 22.54 23.45 -68.15
N ASN A 814 21.67 22.64 -67.54
CA ASN A 814 20.95 21.65 -68.32
C ASN A 814 19.85 22.44 -69.06
N PRO A 815 19.94 22.67 -70.38
CA PRO A 815 18.97 23.50 -71.10
C PRO A 815 17.54 22.97 -71.01
N LEU A 816 17.38 21.72 -70.57
CA LEU A 816 16.12 21.05 -70.40
C LEU A 816 15.43 21.36 -69.05
N LEU A 817 16.13 21.92 -68.06
CA LEU A 817 15.59 22.26 -66.72
C LEU A 817 15.88 23.72 -66.34
N PRO A 818 15.32 24.71 -67.05
CA PRO A 818 15.69 26.12 -66.89
C PRO A 818 15.15 26.80 -65.62
N ASN A 819 14.23 26.16 -64.89
CA ASN A 819 13.57 26.77 -63.73
C ASN A 819 14.14 26.32 -62.38
N THR A 820 15.21 25.52 -62.37
CA THR A 820 15.82 25.03 -61.13
C THR A 820 16.48 26.16 -60.35
N ARG A 821 16.03 26.39 -59.12
CA ARG A 821 16.55 27.43 -58.20
C ARG A 821 17.25 26.88 -56.98
N SER A 822 16.97 25.63 -56.59
CA SER A 822 17.79 24.88 -55.63
C SER A 822 17.86 23.42 -56.03
N GLU A 823 18.96 22.76 -55.70
CA GLU A 823 19.21 21.34 -56.01
C GLU A 823 19.85 20.64 -54.82
N MET A 824 19.49 19.38 -54.61
CA MET A 824 20.15 18.49 -53.67
C MET A 824 20.41 17.15 -54.33
N ALA A 825 21.63 16.64 -54.20
CA ALA A 825 21.94 15.26 -54.55
C ALA A 825 22.44 14.48 -53.35
N LEU A 826 22.01 13.22 -53.28
CA LEU A 826 22.25 12.30 -52.18
C LEU A 826 22.92 11.02 -52.71
N PRO A 827 23.97 10.52 -52.04
CA PRO A 827 24.65 9.31 -52.47
C PRO A 827 23.77 8.08 -52.24
N LEU A 828 23.68 7.21 -53.25
CA LEU A 828 23.11 5.87 -53.10
C LEU A 828 24.23 4.93 -52.67
N ILE A 829 24.25 4.55 -51.38
CA ILE A 829 25.33 3.75 -50.80
C ILE A 829 24.81 2.35 -50.46
N TYR A 830 25.50 1.32 -50.97
CA TYR A 830 25.24 -0.07 -50.59
C TYR A 830 26.52 -0.70 -50.06
N ARG A 831 26.48 -1.21 -48.82
CA ARG A 831 27.62 -1.84 -48.13
C ARG A 831 28.92 -1.03 -48.20
N GLY A 832 28.81 0.29 -48.03
CA GLY A 832 29.95 1.21 -48.05
C GLY A 832 30.48 1.57 -49.44
N THR A 833 29.82 1.13 -50.51
CA THR A 833 30.16 1.50 -51.90
C THR A 833 29.07 2.39 -52.48
N VAL A 834 29.46 3.49 -53.13
CA VAL A 834 28.52 4.34 -53.87
C VAL A 834 28.13 3.65 -55.16
N ILE A 835 26.83 3.41 -55.37
CA ILE A 835 26.29 2.77 -56.58
C ILE A 835 25.62 3.79 -57.52
N GLY A 836 25.43 5.02 -57.06
CA GLY A 836 24.72 6.06 -57.78
C GLY A 836 24.43 7.30 -56.94
N ALA A 837 23.53 8.15 -57.43
CA ALA A 837 23.01 9.31 -56.70
C ALA A 837 21.52 9.51 -57.00
N LEU A 838 20.79 9.99 -55.99
CA LEU A 838 19.46 10.54 -56.10
C LEU A 838 19.57 12.05 -56.20
N ASP A 839 18.99 12.64 -57.24
CA ASP A 839 18.99 14.07 -57.50
C ASP A 839 17.57 14.64 -57.39
N VAL A 840 17.40 15.72 -56.64
CA VAL A 840 16.13 16.41 -56.42
C VAL A 840 16.28 17.92 -56.62
N GLN A 841 15.33 18.51 -57.32
CA GLN A 841 15.38 19.92 -57.73
C GLN A 841 14.08 20.65 -57.37
N SER A 842 14.19 21.94 -57.06
CA SER A 842 13.08 22.84 -56.76
C SER A 842 13.13 24.12 -57.60
N THR A 843 11.97 24.72 -57.87
CA THR A 843 11.84 26.05 -58.49
C THR A 843 11.95 27.20 -57.48
N GLU A 844 12.01 26.89 -56.18
CA GLU A 844 12.20 27.87 -55.11
C GLU A 844 13.66 27.89 -54.64
N ALA A 845 14.16 29.05 -54.21
CA ALA A 845 15.47 29.14 -53.56
C ALA A 845 15.32 28.81 -52.07
N ASN A 846 16.36 28.21 -51.48
CA ASN A 846 16.42 27.72 -50.10
C ASN A 846 15.33 26.69 -49.77
N ALA A 847 14.95 25.85 -50.74
CA ALA A 847 13.86 24.89 -50.56
C ALA A 847 14.22 23.67 -49.68
N PHE A 848 15.48 23.48 -49.33
CA PHE A 848 15.98 22.31 -48.60
C PHE A 848 16.61 22.71 -47.27
N THR A 849 16.25 21.99 -46.21
CA THR A 849 16.81 22.13 -44.86
C THR A 849 17.73 20.95 -44.51
N ASP A 850 18.52 21.07 -43.44
CA ASP A 850 19.35 19.95 -42.95
C ASP A 850 18.49 18.72 -42.55
N GLU A 851 17.26 18.96 -42.04
CA GLU A 851 16.30 17.90 -41.69
C GLU A 851 15.81 17.15 -42.95
N ASP A 852 15.69 17.84 -44.09
CA ASP A 852 15.33 17.23 -45.37
C ASP A 852 16.46 16.33 -45.90
N VAL A 853 17.73 16.72 -45.69
CA VAL A 853 18.90 15.90 -46.04
C VAL A 853 18.88 14.58 -45.27
N GLU A 854 18.69 14.64 -43.95
CA GLU A 854 18.66 13.44 -43.12
C GLU A 854 17.51 12.52 -43.54
N THR A 855 16.33 13.09 -43.76
CA THR A 855 15.13 12.32 -44.14
C THR A 855 15.29 11.66 -45.52
N LEU A 856 15.76 12.41 -46.52
CA LEU A 856 15.91 11.90 -47.88
C LEU A 856 17.14 11.00 -48.03
N GLN A 857 18.18 11.16 -47.20
CA GLN A 857 19.31 10.22 -47.16
C GLN A 857 18.85 8.83 -46.69
N ILE A 858 17.98 8.74 -45.68
CA ILE A 858 17.39 7.45 -45.25
C ILE A 858 16.66 6.79 -46.43
N MET A 859 15.93 7.57 -47.24
CA MET A 859 15.28 7.05 -48.45
C MET A 859 16.30 6.61 -49.50
N ALA A 860 17.35 7.39 -49.72
CA ALA A 860 18.44 7.06 -50.64
C ALA A 860 19.14 5.74 -50.25
N ASP A 861 19.32 5.48 -48.95
CA ASP A 861 19.92 4.23 -48.45
C ASP A 861 19.00 3.02 -48.67
N GLN A 862 17.69 3.17 -48.45
CA GLN A 862 16.69 2.13 -48.74
C GLN A 862 16.62 1.85 -50.24
N LEU A 863 16.63 2.90 -51.06
CA LEU A 863 16.65 2.80 -52.52
C LEU A 863 17.92 2.11 -53.02
N ALA A 864 19.09 2.43 -52.45
CA ALA A 864 20.35 1.78 -52.80
C ALA A 864 20.32 0.27 -52.50
N SER A 865 19.68 -0.10 -51.40
CA SER A 865 19.47 -1.50 -51.02
C SER A 865 18.54 -2.22 -52.00
N ALA A 866 17.41 -1.61 -52.37
CA ALA A 866 16.47 -2.18 -53.32
C ALA A 866 17.07 -2.34 -54.73
N ILE A 867 17.80 -1.33 -55.22
CA ILE A 867 18.52 -1.38 -56.50
C ILE A 867 19.53 -2.53 -56.52
N SER A 868 20.28 -2.69 -55.43
CA SER A 868 21.27 -3.76 -55.31
C SER A 868 20.62 -5.14 -55.28
N ASN A 869 19.50 -5.29 -54.57
CA ASN A 869 18.73 -6.54 -54.54
C ASN A 869 18.14 -6.90 -55.91
N ALA A 870 17.57 -5.93 -56.62
CA ALA A 870 17.04 -6.14 -57.98
C ALA A 870 18.15 -6.54 -58.97
N ARG A 871 19.30 -5.85 -58.94
CA ARG A 871 20.48 -6.21 -59.76
C ARG A 871 20.99 -7.62 -59.45
N LEU A 872 21.09 -7.99 -58.18
CA LEU A 872 21.53 -9.32 -57.76
C LEU A 872 20.56 -10.41 -58.23
N PHE A 873 19.25 -10.14 -58.15
CA PHE A 873 18.23 -11.07 -58.60
C PHE A 873 18.27 -11.29 -60.11
N GLU A 874 18.43 -10.22 -60.90
CA GLU A 874 18.61 -10.29 -62.35
C GLU A 874 19.83 -11.14 -62.72
N GLN A 875 20.99 -10.91 -62.08
CA GLN A 875 22.20 -11.72 -62.27
C GLN A 875 21.97 -13.19 -61.91
N LEU A 876 21.27 -13.48 -60.81
CA LEU A 876 20.94 -14.84 -60.40
C LEU A 876 20.05 -15.54 -61.43
N GLN A 877 19.04 -14.85 -61.96
CA GLN A 877 18.16 -15.41 -62.99
C GLN A 877 18.93 -15.74 -64.27
N THR A 878 19.80 -14.82 -64.73
CA THR A 878 20.65 -15.07 -65.91
C THR A 878 21.54 -16.30 -65.69
N GLY A 879 22.22 -16.39 -64.54
CA GLY A 879 23.08 -17.54 -64.22
C GLY A 879 22.32 -18.87 -64.10
N LEU A 880 21.12 -18.87 -63.50
CA LEU A 880 20.28 -20.08 -63.43
C LEU A 880 19.79 -20.52 -64.82
N MET A 881 19.47 -19.57 -65.70
CA MET A 881 19.09 -19.87 -67.07
C MET A 881 20.25 -20.52 -67.84
N GLU A 882 21.46 -19.96 -67.74
CA GLU A 882 22.67 -20.54 -68.33
C GLU A 882 22.95 -21.97 -67.82
N GLN A 883 22.89 -22.18 -66.50
CA GLN A 883 23.07 -23.51 -65.90
C GLN A 883 22.01 -24.50 -66.35
N GLY A 884 20.75 -24.07 -66.46
CA GLY A 884 19.66 -24.91 -66.94
C GLY A 884 19.89 -25.38 -68.38
N ILE A 885 20.35 -24.50 -69.27
CA ILE A 885 20.67 -24.85 -70.66
C ILE A 885 21.81 -25.88 -70.70
N LEU A 886 22.92 -25.64 -70.00
CA LEU A 886 24.06 -26.57 -69.97
C LEU A 886 23.69 -27.94 -69.39
N TYR A 887 22.90 -27.98 -68.31
CA TYR A 887 22.43 -29.21 -67.70
C TYR A 887 21.52 -30.02 -68.64
N ASN A 888 20.57 -29.36 -69.31
CA ASN A 888 19.66 -30.02 -70.24
C ASN A 888 20.39 -30.60 -71.45
N ILE A 889 21.36 -29.87 -72.01
CA ILE A 889 22.21 -30.37 -73.10
C ILE A 889 23.05 -31.55 -72.59
N GLY A 890 23.72 -31.39 -71.45
CA GLY A 890 24.62 -32.41 -70.88
C GLY A 890 23.94 -33.74 -70.56
N THR A 891 22.73 -33.70 -69.99
CA THR A 891 21.96 -34.92 -69.65
C THR A 891 21.50 -35.69 -70.88
N ARG A 892 21.03 -34.99 -71.91
CA ARG A 892 20.57 -35.63 -73.16
C ARG A 892 21.71 -36.19 -73.98
N VAL A 893 22.83 -35.47 -74.05
CA VAL A 893 24.02 -35.92 -74.77
C VAL A 893 24.67 -37.11 -74.05
N SER A 894 24.71 -37.12 -72.70
CA SER A 894 25.25 -38.24 -71.91
C SER A 894 24.41 -39.53 -71.99
N ALA A 895 23.15 -39.45 -72.42
CA ALA A 895 22.27 -40.60 -72.56
C ALA A 895 22.60 -41.50 -73.78
N THR A 896 23.44 -41.02 -74.70
CA THR A 896 23.86 -41.76 -75.88
C THR A 896 25.36 -42.00 -75.89
N LEU A 897 25.76 -43.19 -76.33
CA LEU A 897 27.16 -43.56 -76.53
C LEU A 897 27.57 -43.50 -78.01
N ASP A 898 26.63 -43.15 -78.89
CA ASP A 898 26.85 -42.99 -80.33
C ASP A 898 27.24 -41.54 -80.66
N LEU A 899 28.43 -41.36 -81.22
CA LEU A 899 29.00 -40.04 -81.53
C LEU A 899 28.09 -39.23 -82.46
N ARG A 900 27.45 -39.87 -83.45
CA ARG A 900 26.60 -39.17 -84.41
C ARG A 900 25.35 -38.64 -83.74
N THR A 901 24.66 -39.48 -82.99
CA THR A 901 23.46 -39.11 -82.22
C THR A 901 23.77 -38.00 -81.23
N ALA A 902 24.90 -38.12 -80.51
CA ALA A 902 25.34 -37.14 -79.54
C ALA A 902 25.64 -35.77 -80.18
N ALA A 903 26.33 -35.78 -81.33
CA ALA A 903 26.63 -34.57 -82.10
C ALA A 903 25.38 -33.89 -82.65
N THR A 904 24.39 -34.65 -83.13
CA THR A 904 23.11 -34.09 -83.63
C THR A 904 22.30 -33.42 -82.53
N VAL A 905 22.17 -34.07 -81.37
CA VAL A 905 21.52 -33.45 -80.20
C VAL A 905 22.25 -32.17 -79.80
N LEU A 906 23.59 -32.20 -79.75
CA LEU A 906 24.36 -31.03 -79.35
C LEU A 906 24.19 -29.86 -80.34
N THR A 907 24.27 -30.09 -81.65
CA THR A 907 24.08 -29.03 -82.66
C THR A 907 22.66 -28.46 -82.65
N GLN A 908 21.64 -29.31 -82.51
CA GLN A 908 20.25 -28.87 -82.49
C GLN A 908 19.93 -28.02 -81.26
N GLU A 909 20.23 -28.53 -80.08
CA GLU A 909 19.90 -27.84 -78.82
C GLU A 909 20.66 -26.52 -78.69
N THR A 910 21.91 -26.49 -79.16
CA THR A 910 22.71 -25.25 -79.17
C THR A 910 22.10 -24.20 -80.09
N ALA A 911 21.64 -24.61 -81.28
CA ALA A 911 21.00 -23.70 -82.23
C ALA A 911 19.66 -23.15 -81.71
N GLU A 912 18.87 -23.99 -81.04
CA GLU A 912 17.59 -23.61 -80.45
C GLU A 912 17.80 -22.69 -79.23
N ALA A 913 18.73 -23.02 -78.32
CA ALA A 913 19.03 -22.24 -77.13
C ALA A 913 19.54 -20.84 -77.45
N LEU A 914 20.46 -20.73 -78.42
CA LEU A 914 21.03 -19.46 -78.85
C LEU A 914 20.17 -18.74 -79.90
N LYS A 915 19.11 -19.39 -80.41
CA LYS A 915 18.25 -18.90 -81.49
C LYS A 915 19.07 -18.44 -82.70
N VAL A 916 20.04 -19.25 -83.12
CA VAL A 916 20.92 -18.97 -84.27
C VAL A 916 20.47 -19.78 -85.49
N ALA A 917 20.75 -19.27 -86.69
CA ALA A 917 20.24 -19.85 -87.93
C ALA A 917 20.83 -21.26 -88.20
N GLN A 918 22.08 -21.49 -87.82
CA GLN A 918 22.74 -22.79 -87.93
C GLN A 918 23.79 -23.02 -86.84
N CYS A 919 23.96 -24.28 -86.44
CA CYS A 919 25.05 -24.75 -85.58
C CYS A 919 25.71 -25.99 -86.18
N THR A 920 27.04 -26.02 -86.21
CA THR A 920 27.83 -27.09 -86.82
C THR A 920 28.88 -27.60 -85.86
N LEU A 921 29.04 -28.92 -85.77
CA LEU A 921 30.09 -29.58 -85.01
C LEU A 921 31.01 -30.34 -85.97
N SER A 922 32.29 -29.98 -85.91
CA SER A 922 33.33 -30.48 -86.78
C SER A 922 34.46 -31.12 -85.97
N LEU A 923 35.07 -32.20 -86.46
CA LEU A 923 36.22 -32.86 -85.82
C LEU A 923 37.49 -32.72 -86.64
N LEU A 924 38.61 -32.56 -85.95
CA LEU A 924 39.93 -32.50 -86.57
C LEU A 924 40.49 -33.91 -86.78
N GLU A 925 40.71 -34.31 -88.04
CA GLU A 925 41.34 -35.57 -88.42
C GLU A 925 42.88 -35.45 -88.44
N GLU A 926 43.60 -36.56 -88.21
CA GLU A 926 45.08 -36.59 -88.15
C GLU A 926 45.77 -36.18 -89.48
N ASN A 927 45.06 -36.24 -90.60
CA ASN A 927 45.53 -35.84 -91.93
C ASN A 927 45.40 -34.32 -92.20
N GLY A 928 45.02 -33.52 -91.19
CA GLY A 928 44.84 -32.07 -91.34
C GLY A 928 43.54 -31.66 -92.04
N GLN A 929 42.52 -32.51 -92.01
CA GLN A 929 41.18 -32.22 -92.52
C GLN A 929 40.21 -31.95 -91.36
N VAL A 930 39.32 -30.99 -91.52
CA VAL A 930 38.18 -30.75 -90.63
C VAL A 930 36.98 -31.49 -91.20
N ARG A 931 36.49 -32.52 -90.51
CA ARG A 931 35.32 -33.28 -90.93
C ARG A 931 34.08 -32.81 -90.17
N VAL A 932 33.07 -32.35 -90.90
CA VAL A 932 31.78 -32.00 -90.30
C VAL A 932 31.06 -33.27 -89.86
N VAL A 933 30.80 -33.41 -88.57
CA VAL A 933 30.16 -34.60 -87.99
C VAL A 933 28.64 -34.44 -87.95
N SER A 934 28.20 -33.24 -87.58
CA SER A 934 26.80 -32.88 -87.52
C SER A 934 26.66 -31.40 -87.82
N ASP A 935 25.57 -31.05 -88.48
CA ASP A 935 25.12 -29.68 -88.61
C ASP A 935 23.60 -29.65 -88.45
N TYR A 936 23.11 -28.55 -87.88
CA TYR A 936 21.69 -28.31 -87.71
C TYR A 936 21.35 -26.93 -88.23
N VAL A 937 20.39 -26.88 -89.15
CA VAL A 937 19.84 -25.66 -89.75
C VAL A 937 18.40 -25.51 -89.27
N GLN A 938 18.03 -24.33 -88.76
CA GLN A 938 16.65 -24.09 -88.34
C GLN A 938 15.66 -24.22 -89.52
N THR A 939 14.50 -24.84 -89.26
CA THR A 939 13.44 -25.08 -90.23
C THR A 939 13.00 -23.77 -90.92
N ASN A 940 12.83 -23.79 -92.27
CA ASN A 940 12.53 -22.64 -93.16
C ASN A 940 13.70 -21.73 -93.58
N ARG A 941 14.96 -22.07 -93.27
CA ARG A 941 16.13 -21.39 -93.83
C ARG A 941 16.68 -22.17 -95.05
N PRO A 942 17.00 -21.53 -96.19
CA PRO A 942 17.53 -22.22 -97.38
C PRO A 942 19.06 -22.46 -97.28
N LEU A 943 19.57 -22.85 -96.11
CA LEU A 943 21.00 -23.12 -95.92
C LEU A 943 21.32 -24.58 -96.28
N ARG A 944 22.44 -24.79 -96.95
CA ARG A 944 22.95 -26.13 -97.31
C ARG A 944 23.51 -26.84 -96.07
N SER A 945 23.25 -28.15 -95.95
CA SER A 945 23.93 -29.02 -94.98
C SER A 945 25.30 -29.48 -95.49
N PHE A 946 26.29 -29.46 -94.60
CA PHE A 946 27.68 -29.87 -94.80
C PHE A 946 28.01 -31.20 -94.12
N GLN A 947 27.03 -31.94 -93.61
CA GLN A 947 27.29 -33.17 -92.86
C GLN A 947 28.13 -34.17 -93.67
N GLY A 948 29.29 -34.55 -93.12
CA GLY A 948 30.23 -35.49 -93.74
C GLY A 948 31.23 -34.86 -94.71
N GLU A 949 31.14 -33.56 -95.00
CA GLU A 949 32.16 -32.87 -95.79
C GLU A 949 33.50 -32.79 -95.03
N ARG A 950 34.59 -32.78 -95.80
CA ARG A 950 35.96 -32.64 -95.30
C ARG A 950 36.58 -31.37 -95.88
N ILE A 951 36.94 -30.45 -95.00
CA ILE A 951 37.52 -29.15 -95.34
C ILE A 951 39.03 -29.22 -95.05
N PRO A 952 39.92 -29.01 -96.04
CA PRO A 952 41.36 -28.95 -95.79
C PRO A 952 41.72 -27.72 -94.94
N LEU A 953 42.45 -27.92 -93.83
CA LEU A 953 42.93 -26.81 -92.98
C LEU A 953 43.78 -25.80 -93.75
N ALA A 954 44.49 -26.24 -94.79
CA ALA A 954 45.34 -25.37 -95.60
C ALA A 954 44.56 -24.27 -96.34
N SER A 955 43.27 -24.48 -96.60
CA SER A 955 42.39 -23.52 -97.29
C SER A 955 41.50 -22.71 -96.34
N ALA A 956 41.55 -22.96 -95.03
CA ALA A 956 40.57 -22.53 -94.04
C ALA A 956 41.21 -21.60 -92.97
N PRO A 957 41.28 -20.27 -93.22
CA PRO A 957 41.99 -19.32 -92.36
C PRO A 957 41.42 -19.17 -90.93
N LEU A 958 40.10 -19.16 -90.74
CA LEU A 958 39.50 -18.95 -89.40
C LEU A 958 39.67 -20.19 -88.53
N TYR A 959 39.54 -21.40 -89.10
CA TYR A 959 39.85 -22.63 -88.37
C TYR A 959 41.32 -22.69 -87.94
N ARG A 960 42.22 -22.18 -88.79
CA ARG A 960 43.65 -22.08 -88.46
C ARG A 960 43.90 -21.06 -87.35
N GLN A 961 43.22 -19.92 -87.39
CA GLN A 961 43.29 -18.92 -86.32
C GLN A 961 42.87 -19.52 -84.98
N VAL A 962 41.72 -20.20 -84.92
CA VAL A 962 41.24 -20.89 -83.70
C VAL A 962 42.22 -21.97 -83.25
N LEU A 963 42.87 -22.69 -84.17
CA LEU A 963 43.88 -23.70 -83.84
C LEU A 963 45.15 -23.08 -83.22
N ASP A 964 45.58 -21.92 -83.73
CA ASP A 964 46.78 -21.22 -83.30
C ASP A 964 46.56 -20.46 -81.97
N THR A 965 45.40 -19.81 -81.79
CA THR A 965 45.07 -19.05 -80.57
C THR A 965 44.51 -19.92 -79.45
N GLN A 966 43.82 -21.01 -79.79
CA GLN A 966 42.97 -21.78 -78.87
C GLN A 966 41.84 -20.96 -78.22
N GLU A 967 41.48 -19.83 -78.83
CA GLU A 967 40.41 -18.93 -78.39
C GLU A 967 39.29 -18.91 -79.42
N GLU A 968 38.10 -18.50 -79.00
CA GLU A 968 36.97 -18.28 -79.89
C GLU A 968 37.27 -17.17 -80.91
N VAL A 969 36.83 -17.39 -82.15
CA VAL A 969 36.93 -16.41 -83.22
C VAL A 969 35.52 -15.95 -83.58
N VAL A 970 35.24 -14.69 -83.28
CA VAL A 970 33.98 -14.01 -83.58
C VAL A 970 34.19 -13.12 -84.79
N VAL A 971 33.42 -13.36 -85.85
CA VAL A 971 33.55 -12.65 -87.11
C VAL A 971 32.21 -12.06 -87.52
N HIS A 972 32.18 -10.75 -87.68
CA HIS A 972 31.07 -10.04 -88.30
C HIS A 972 31.39 -9.76 -89.76
N LEU A 973 30.43 -10.01 -90.66
CA LEU A 973 30.66 -9.79 -92.09
C LEU A 973 31.06 -8.35 -92.42
N ALA A 974 30.57 -7.38 -91.64
CA ALA A 974 30.91 -5.96 -91.80
C ALA A 974 32.37 -5.63 -91.47
N ASP A 975 33.05 -6.48 -90.71
CA ASP A 975 34.42 -6.25 -90.24
C ASP A 975 35.47 -6.96 -91.13
N LEU A 976 35.04 -7.81 -92.08
CA LEU A 976 35.92 -8.58 -92.96
C LEU A 976 36.32 -7.81 -94.23
N PRO A 977 37.62 -7.75 -94.59
CA PRO A 977 38.08 -7.23 -95.88
C PRO A 977 37.56 -8.06 -97.06
N GLU A 978 37.20 -7.42 -98.19
CA GLU A 978 36.74 -8.13 -99.41
C GLU A 978 37.80 -9.11 -99.98
N THR A 979 39.08 -8.89 -99.69
CA THR A 979 40.22 -9.68 -100.21
C THR A 979 40.45 -11.00 -99.48
N GLU A 980 39.89 -11.18 -98.29
CA GLU A 980 40.10 -12.39 -97.49
C GLU A 980 39.19 -13.51 -98.00
N THR A 981 39.72 -14.69 -98.31
CA THR A 981 38.96 -15.81 -98.92
C THR A 981 39.24 -17.12 -98.20
N GLY A 982 38.24 -17.98 -98.12
CA GLY A 982 38.34 -19.32 -97.52
C GLY A 982 36.95 -19.96 -97.40
N PRO A 983 36.83 -21.29 -97.29
CA PRO A 983 35.55 -21.99 -97.28
C PRO A 983 34.53 -21.41 -96.28
N GLU A 984 34.96 -21.08 -95.07
CA GLU A 984 34.11 -20.52 -94.02
C GLU A 984 33.72 -19.05 -94.25
N ILE A 985 34.61 -18.24 -94.86
CA ILE A 985 34.35 -16.83 -95.18
C ILE A 985 33.46 -16.74 -96.44
N ASP A 986 33.73 -17.59 -97.43
CA ASP A 986 32.94 -17.69 -98.65
C ASP A 986 31.53 -18.17 -98.32
N TYR A 987 31.40 -19.08 -97.35
CA TYR A 987 30.10 -19.51 -96.83
C TYR A 987 29.31 -18.36 -96.20
N LEU A 988 29.95 -17.56 -95.32
CA LEU A 988 29.36 -16.35 -94.75
C LEU A 988 28.84 -15.38 -95.83
N ARG A 989 29.65 -15.12 -96.88
CA ARG A 989 29.29 -14.19 -97.96
C ARG A 989 28.17 -14.72 -98.86
N GLN A 990 28.26 -15.99 -99.28
CA GLN A 990 27.28 -16.61 -100.18
C GLN A 990 25.88 -16.66 -99.57
N ASN A 991 25.78 -16.76 -98.24
CA ASN A 991 24.51 -16.90 -97.53
C ASN A 991 24.05 -15.60 -96.83
N GLN A 992 24.70 -14.47 -97.09
CA GLN A 992 24.40 -13.17 -96.46
C GLN A 992 24.45 -13.20 -94.91
N GLY A 993 25.35 -13.99 -94.34
CA GLY A 993 25.52 -14.11 -92.90
C GLY A 993 26.00 -12.81 -92.26
N THR A 994 25.48 -12.48 -91.08
CA THR A 994 25.92 -11.29 -90.32
C THR A 994 26.96 -11.63 -89.26
N LEU A 995 26.94 -12.88 -88.76
CA LEU A 995 27.80 -13.36 -87.67
C LEU A 995 28.19 -14.83 -87.89
N LEU A 996 29.48 -15.12 -87.72
CA LEU A 996 30.02 -16.47 -87.52
C LEU A 996 30.84 -16.49 -86.24
N VAL A 997 30.64 -17.51 -85.41
CA VAL A 997 31.50 -17.75 -84.24
C VAL A 997 32.00 -19.18 -84.31
N ILE A 998 33.33 -19.33 -84.18
CA ILE A 998 34.00 -20.63 -84.15
C ILE A 998 34.65 -20.78 -82.78
N VAL A 999 34.24 -21.80 -82.02
CA VAL A 999 34.75 -22.11 -80.69
C VAL A 999 35.56 -23.41 -80.73
N PRO A 1000 36.77 -23.46 -80.15
CA PRO A 1000 37.58 -24.67 -80.13
C PRO A 1000 37.01 -25.71 -79.17
N ILE A 1001 36.88 -26.96 -79.64
CA ILE A 1001 36.59 -28.11 -78.77
C ILE A 1001 37.93 -28.62 -78.23
N LEU A 1002 38.21 -28.31 -76.97
CA LEU A 1002 39.48 -28.61 -76.30
C LEU A 1002 39.39 -29.87 -75.44
N LEU A 1003 40.27 -30.83 -75.69
CA LEU A 1003 40.49 -31.98 -74.81
C LEU A 1003 41.94 -31.99 -74.34
N ARG A 1004 42.17 -31.83 -73.03
CA ARG A 1004 43.52 -31.74 -72.41
C ARG A 1004 44.45 -30.73 -73.12
N LYS A 1005 43.93 -29.52 -73.39
CA LYS A 1005 44.62 -28.42 -74.10
C LYS A 1005 44.99 -28.69 -75.57
N LYS A 1006 44.40 -29.72 -76.18
CA LYS A 1006 44.51 -29.99 -77.62
C LYS A 1006 43.16 -29.77 -78.28
N VAL A 1007 43.14 -29.01 -79.38
CA VAL A 1007 41.95 -28.85 -80.22
C VAL A 1007 41.67 -30.19 -80.91
N ILE A 1008 40.49 -30.77 -80.65
CA ILE A 1008 40.03 -32.02 -81.27
C ILE A 1008 38.89 -31.79 -82.28
N GLY A 1009 38.35 -30.59 -82.32
CA GLY A 1009 37.26 -30.20 -83.19
C GLY A 1009 36.86 -28.74 -82.99
N PHE A 1010 35.77 -28.34 -83.64
CA PHE A 1010 35.25 -26.98 -83.64
C PHE A 1010 33.73 -27.03 -83.48
N LEU A 1011 33.19 -26.08 -82.72
CA LEU A 1011 31.77 -25.80 -82.64
C LEU A 1011 31.52 -24.43 -83.27
N GLU A 1012 30.64 -24.39 -84.27
CA GLU A 1012 30.44 -23.22 -85.11
C GLU A 1012 28.97 -22.79 -85.04
N ILE A 1013 28.72 -21.50 -84.88
CA ILE A 1013 27.38 -20.93 -85.00
C ILE A 1013 27.34 -19.86 -86.07
N TYR A 1014 26.26 -19.87 -86.83
CA TYR A 1014 26.01 -18.95 -87.95
C TYR A 1014 24.66 -18.26 -87.76
N ASP A 1015 24.62 -16.94 -87.97
CA ASP A 1015 23.40 -16.15 -87.93
C ASP A 1015 23.38 -15.08 -89.04
N ASP A 1016 22.22 -14.92 -89.69
CA ASP A 1016 21.95 -14.00 -90.79
C ASP A 1016 21.05 -12.82 -90.38
N THR A 1017 20.76 -12.66 -89.09
CA THR A 1017 19.95 -11.56 -88.55
C THR A 1017 20.72 -10.23 -88.60
N PRO A 1018 20.20 -9.19 -89.28
CA PRO A 1018 20.89 -7.91 -89.43
C PRO A 1018 21.28 -7.29 -88.09
N LYS A 1019 22.54 -6.83 -87.98
CA LYS A 1019 23.13 -6.17 -86.79
C LYS A 1019 23.17 -7.02 -85.51
N ARG A 1020 22.97 -8.34 -85.59
CA ARG A 1020 23.12 -9.19 -84.39
C ARG A 1020 24.54 -9.12 -83.86
N ARG A 1021 24.68 -8.82 -82.57
CA ARG A 1021 25.94 -8.93 -81.81
C ARG A 1021 25.81 -10.06 -80.80
N ILE A 1022 26.86 -10.86 -80.66
CA ILE A 1022 26.91 -11.88 -79.62
C ILE A 1022 27.19 -11.23 -78.26
N GLN A 1023 26.41 -11.60 -77.25
CA GLN A 1023 26.63 -11.15 -75.89
C GLN A 1023 27.71 -12.02 -75.22
N PRO A 1024 28.53 -11.48 -74.30
CA PRO A 1024 29.54 -12.25 -73.57
C PRO A 1024 28.98 -13.52 -72.89
N ALA A 1025 27.76 -13.43 -72.33
CA ALA A 1025 27.04 -14.56 -71.75
C ALA A 1025 26.86 -15.74 -72.72
N ASN A 1026 26.58 -15.44 -74.00
CA ASN A 1026 26.43 -16.47 -75.03
C ASN A 1026 27.77 -17.13 -75.40
N LEU A 1027 28.89 -16.41 -75.28
CA LEU A 1027 30.23 -16.98 -75.48
C LEU A 1027 30.60 -17.92 -74.33
N THR A 1028 30.38 -17.50 -73.08
CA THR A 1028 30.56 -18.37 -71.91
C THR A 1028 29.72 -19.64 -71.99
N LEU A 1029 28.47 -19.52 -72.48
CA LEU A 1029 27.60 -20.66 -72.72
C LEU A 1029 28.16 -21.60 -73.80
N LEU A 1030 28.66 -21.05 -74.92
CA LEU A 1030 29.29 -21.82 -75.99
C LEU A 1030 30.55 -22.54 -75.53
N ASP A 1031 31.38 -21.93 -74.67
CA ASP A 1031 32.54 -22.59 -74.07
C ASP A 1031 32.13 -23.79 -73.23
N GLY A 1032 31.07 -23.63 -72.42
CA GLY A 1032 30.49 -24.74 -71.65
C GLY A 1032 29.99 -25.87 -72.54
N ILE A 1033 29.35 -25.54 -73.66
CA ILE A 1033 28.87 -26.52 -74.64
C ILE A 1033 30.04 -27.19 -75.38
N ALA A 1034 31.10 -26.45 -75.73
CA ALA A 1034 32.30 -27.00 -76.35
C ALA A 1034 33.03 -27.97 -75.41
N LEU A 1035 33.04 -27.68 -74.10
CA LEU A 1035 33.55 -28.62 -73.09
C LEU A 1035 32.69 -29.88 -72.98
N LEU A 1036 31.36 -29.75 -73.02
CA LEU A 1036 30.45 -30.91 -73.09
C LEU A 1036 30.69 -31.74 -74.35
N ALA A 1037 30.88 -31.09 -75.50
CA ALA A 1037 31.22 -31.74 -76.75
C ALA A 1037 32.53 -32.53 -76.62
N ALA A 1038 33.58 -31.91 -76.05
CA ALA A 1038 34.88 -32.56 -75.87
C ALA A 1038 34.79 -33.84 -75.05
N ASN A 1039 34.08 -33.80 -73.92
CA ASN A 1039 33.86 -34.96 -73.05
C ASN A 1039 33.06 -36.05 -73.76
N THR A 1040 32.01 -35.67 -74.50
CA THR A 1040 31.16 -36.58 -75.25
C THR A 1040 31.95 -37.30 -76.35
N ILE A 1041 32.71 -36.55 -77.15
CA ILE A 1041 33.58 -37.10 -78.20
C ILE A 1041 34.62 -38.04 -77.59
N HIS A 1042 35.19 -37.67 -76.45
CA HIS A 1042 36.15 -38.52 -75.75
C HIS A 1042 35.54 -39.84 -75.27
N ASN A 1043 34.36 -39.78 -74.64
CA ASN A 1043 33.66 -40.95 -74.11
C ASN A 1043 33.20 -41.90 -75.22
N ALA A 1044 32.63 -41.37 -76.30
CA ALA A 1044 32.21 -42.17 -77.45
C ALA A 1044 33.39 -42.91 -78.09
N ASN A 1045 34.52 -42.21 -78.31
CA ASN A 1045 35.74 -42.81 -78.84
C ASN A 1045 36.33 -43.90 -77.92
N LEU A 1046 36.30 -43.67 -76.60
CA LEU A 1046 36.78 -44.65 -75.62
C LEU A 1046 35.90 -45.91 -75.61
N TYR A 1047 34.58 -45.73 -75.69
CA TYR A 1047 33.61 -46.82 -75.72
C TYR A 1047 33.77 -47.68 -76.97
N GLU A 1048 33.84 -47.08 -78.16
CA GLU A 1048 34.06 -47.82 -79.42
C GLU A 1048 35.35 -48.66 -79.38
N ARG A 1049 36.45 -48.08 -78.90
CA ARG A 1049 37.73 -48.80 -78.75
C ARG A 1049 37.63 -49.97 -77.77
N THR A 1050 36.90 -49.77 -76.67
CA THR A 1050 36.72 -50.81 -75.64
C THR A 1050 35.86 -51.96 -76.16
N GLN A 1051 34.77 -51.66 -76.90
CA GLN A 1051 33.93 -52.66 -77.55
C GLN A 1051 34.72 -53.49 -78.57
N ALA A 1052 35.50 -52.85 -79.44
CA ALA A 1052 36.33 -53.55 -80.43
C ALA A 1052 37.36 -54.49 -79.77
N ASN A 1053 37.93 -54.09 -78.62
CA ASN A 1053 38.87 -54.93 -77.86
C ASN A 1053 38.19 -56.09 -77.13
N LEU A 1054 36.98 -55.87 -76.57
CA LEU A 1054 36.18 -56.93 -75.94
C LEU A 1054 35.78 -57.99 -76.96
N GLU A 1055 35.34 -57.61 -78.15
CA GLU A 1055 35.01 -58.56 -79.22
C GLU A 1055 36.23 -59.41 -79.63
N ARG A 1056 37.39 -58.78 -79.83
CA ARG A 1056 38.65 -59.51 -80.12
C ARG A 1056 39.01 -60.49 -79.01
N THR A 1057 38.89 -60.08 -77.75
CA THR A 1057 39.26 -60.93 -76.59
C THR A 1057 38.29 -62.08 -76.41
N ARG A 1058 36.98 -61.84 -76.55
CA ARG A 1058 35.94 -62.87 -76.49
C ARG A 1058 36.16 -63.95 -77.55
N LEU A 1059 36.50 -63.55 -78.78
CA LEU A 1059 36.81 -64.48 -79.87
C LEU A 1059 38.04 -65.35 -79.58
N LEU A 1060 39.11 -64.76 -79.04
CA LEU A 1060 40.31 -65.51 -78.62
C LEU A 1060 39.99 -66.53 -77.53
N TYR A 1061 39.16 -66.18 -76.55
CA TYR A 1061 38.74 -67.10 -75.50
C TYR A 1061 37.90 -68.27 -76.06
N THR A 1062 36.94 -67.99 -76.94
CA THR A 1062 36.14 -69.04 -77.61
C THR A 1062 37.02 -70.01 -78.42
N LEU A 1063 38.05 -69.50 -79.10
CA LEU A 1063 39.03 -70.33 -79.80
C LEU A 1063 39.82 -71.23 -78.83
N SER A 1064 40.27 -70.68 -77.70
CA SER A 1064 41.00 -71.43 -76.67
C SER A 1064 40.16 -72.53 -76.02
N ASP A 1065 38.87 -72.28 -75.76
CA ASP A 1065 37.95 -73.25 -75.15
C ASP A 1065 37.62 -74.41 -76.11
N THR A 1066 37.41 -74.10 -77.38
CA THR A 1066 37.19 -75.10 -78.45
C THR A 1066 38.42 -76.00 -78.62
N LEU A 1067 39.63 -75.44 -78.48
CA LEU A 1067 40.89 -76.19 -78.52
C LEU A 1067 41.03 -77.17 -77.33
N ALA A 1068 40.62 -76.77 -76.13
CA ALA A 1068 40.77 -77.57 -74.91
C ALA A 1068 39.83 -78.80 -74.85
N THR A 1069 38.72 -78.78 -75.58
CA THR A 1069 37.65 -79.80 -75.48
C THR A 1069 37.71 -80.90 -76.54
N ALA A 1070 38.68 -80.86 -77.47
CA ALA A 1070 38.69 -81.74 -78.63
C ALA A 1070 39.47 -83.06 -78.41
N ARG A 1071 38.86 -84.21 -78.78
CA ARG A 1071 39.38 -85.57 -78.50
C ARG A 1071 40.09 -86.29 -79.66
N LYS A 1072 40.04 -85.75 -80.89
CA LYS A 1072 40.68 -86.34 -82.07
C LYS A 1072 41.46 -85.29 -82.86
N LEU A 1073 42.77 -85.46 -82.94
CA LEU A 1073 43.71 -84.47 -83.49
C LEU A 1073 43.31 -83.93 -84.87
N ASN A 1074 42.87 -84.78 -85.82
CA ASN A 1074 42.55 -84.33 -87.18
C ASN A 1074 41.28 -83.47 -87.24
N GLU A 1075 40.23 -83.86 -86.50
CA GLU A 1075 38.98 -83.08 -86.41
C GLU A 1075 39.26 -81.72 -85.75
N THR A 1076 40.09 -81.71 -84.69
CA THR A 1076 40.52 -80.48 -84.02
C THR A 1076 41.25 -79.53 -84.96
N LEU A 1077 42.29 -80.02 -85.65
CA LEU A 1077 43.10 -79.18 -86.53
C LEU A 1077 42.28 -78.60 -87.68
N GLN A 1078 41.27 -79.32 -88.18
CA GLN A 1078 40.36 -78.80 -89.20
C GLN A 1078 39.46 -77.67 -88.69
N ILE A 1079 38.88 -77.81 -87.49
CA ILE A 1079 38.02 -76.78 -86.88
C ILE A 1079 38.85 -75.52 -86.61
N VAL A 1080 40.03 -75.69 -86.01
CA VAL A 1080 40.94 -74.58 -85.65
C VAL A 1080 41.37 -73.82 -86.90
N LEU A 1081 41.80 -74.54 -87.94
CA LEU A 1081 42.18 -73.92 -89.21
C LEU A 1081 41.00 -73.17 -89.84
N GLY A 1082 39.79 -73.73 -89.79
CA GLY A 1082 38.59 -73.08 -90.32
C GLY A 1082 38.25 -71.76 -89.63
N GLU A 1083 38.26 -71.74 -88.29
CA GLU A 1083 37.99 -70.51 -87.52
C GLU A 1083 39.13 -69.49 -87.63
N PHE A 1084 40.39 -69.93 -87.68
CA PHE A 1084 41.54 -69.06 -87.86
C PHE A 1084 41.53 -68.37 -89.24
N LEU A 1085 41.15 -69.10 -90.30
CA LEU A 1085 41.00 -68.54 -91.64
C LEU A 1085 39.88 -67.51 -91.74
N LYS A 1086 38.75 -67.73 -91.05
CA LYS A 1086 37.68 -66.71 -90.93
C LYS A 1086 38.19 -65.44 -90.25
N LEU A 1087 38.95 -65.59 -89.16
CA LEU A 1087 39.52 -64.48 -88.40
C LEU A 1087 40.51 -63.65 -89.24
N LEU A 1088 41.39 -64.31 -89.99
CA LEU A 1088 42.34 -63.64 -90.87
C LEU A 1088 41.73 -63.18 -92.21
N LYS A 1089 40.47 -63.55 -92.50
CA LYS A 1089 39.80 -63.33 -93.79
C LYS A 1089 40.58 -63.91 -94.98
N VAL A 1090 41.29 -65.02 -94.76
CA VAL A 1090 42.08 -65.71 -95.78
C VAL A 1090 41.26 -66.86 -96.36
N LYS A 1091 41.29 -67.03 -97.69
CA LYS A 1091 40.43 -68.01 -98.39
C LYS A 1091 40.92 -69.45 -98.28
N GLN A 1092 42.20 -69.67 -98.02
CA GLN A 1092 42.83 -70.98 -98.02
C GLN A 1092 43.89 -71.07 -96.93
N GLY A 1093 44.03 -72.23 -96.32
CA GLY A 1093 45.10 -72.53 -95.37
C GLY A 1093 45.22 -74.03 -95.17
N GLY A 1094 46.36 -74.46 -94.65
CA GLY A 1094 46.65 -75.86 -94.36
C GLY A 1094 47.49 -75.99 -93.08
N ILE A 1095 47.35 -77.13 -92.40
CA ILE A 1095 48.22 -77.54 -91.30
C ILE A 1095 48.91 -78.83 -91.70
N LEU A 1096 50.24 -78.77 -91.72
CA LEU A 1096 51.13 -79.86 -92.06
C LEU A 1096 51.79 -80.35 -90.77
N LEU A 1097 51.64 -81.64 -90.46
CA LEU A 1097 52.35 -82.26 -89.34
C LEU A 1097 53.50 -83.10 -89.88
N PHE A 1098 54.69 -82.87 -89.33
CA PHE A 1098 55.90 -83.55 -89.75
C PHE A 1098 56.25 -84.72 -88.83
N ASP A 1099 56.47 -85.90 -89.41
CA ASP A 1099 57.01 -87.06 -88.70
C ASP A 1099 58.53 -87.15 -88.92
N LYS A 1100 59.28 -86.71 -87.90
CA LYS A 1100 60.74 -86.65 -87.91
C LYS A 1100 61.39 -88.04 -88.03
N ALA A 1101 60.71 -89.11 -87.65
CA ALA A 1101 61.25 -90.48 -87.70
C ALA A 1101 61.18 -91.11 -89.11
N ARG A 1102 60.29 -90.62 -89.97
CA ARG A 1102 60.05 -91.18 -91.31
C ARG A 1102 60.41 -90.24 -92.46
N GLU A 1103 60.94 -89.04 -92.15
CA GLU A 1103 61.22 -87.96 -93.11
C GLU A 1103 60.06 -87.63 -94.07
N ASN A 1104 58.83 -87.84 -93.61
CA ASN A 1104 57.62 -87.61 -94.38
C ASN A 1104 56.75 -86.53 -93.71
N GLY A 1105 56.25 -85.60 -94.50
CA GLY A 1105 55.24 -84.64 -94.09
C GLY A 1105 53.86 -85.24 -94.33
N ILE A 1106 52.94 -85.07 -93.39
CA ILE A 1106 51.56 -85.50 -93.56
C ILE A 1106 50.65 -84.28 -93.44
N MET A 1107 49.91 -83.99 -94.50
CA MET A 1107 48.91 -82.94 -94.47
C MET A 1107 47.69 -83.41 -93.67
N ARG A 1108 47.43 -82.75 -92.53
CA ARG A 1108 46.43 -83.19 -91.54
C ARG A 1108 45.17 -82.34 -91.52
N ALA A 1109 45.26 -81.09 -91.98
CA ALA A 1109 44.09 -80.28 -92.26
C ALA A 1109 44.37 -79.39 -93.47
N LEU A 1110 43.42 -79.31 -94.40
CA LEU A 1110 43.46 -78.40 -95.53
C LEU A 1110 42.06 -77.82 -95.74
N VAL A 1111 41.99 -76.49 -95.77
CA VAL A 1111 40.76 -75.75 -96.07
C VAL A 1111 41.02 -74.89 -97.29
N VAL A 1112 40.27 -75.14 -98.37
CA VAL A 1112 40.40 -74.43 -99.64
C VAL A 1112 39.06 -73.78 -99.97
N ASN A 1113 39.05 -72.46 -100.11
CA ASN A 1113 37.84 -71.67 -100.40
C ASN A 1113 36.68 -71.97 -99.43
N GLY A 1114 37.01 -72.12 -98.14
CA GLY A 1114 36.04 -72.42 -97.09
C GLY A 1114 35.45 -73.84 -97.11
N LYS A 1115 35.90 -74.74 -97.99
CA LYS A 1115 35.53 -76.16 -97.99
C LYS A 1115 36.68 -77.03 -97.48
N GLN A 1116 36.35 -78.02 -96.65
CA GLN A 1116 37.31 -79.00 -96.14
C GLN A 1116 37.71 -79.95 -97.28
N ALA A 1117 39.01 -80.20 -97.44
CA ALA A 1117 39.55 -81.18 -98.39
C ALA A 1117 40.07 -82.43 -97.64
N GLU A 1118 40.13 -83.59 -98.31
CA GLU A 1118 40.59 -84.86 -97.71
C GLU A 1118 42.03 -84.74 -97.17
N ALA A 1119 42.17 -84.93 -95.86
CA ALA A 1119 43.45 -84.95 -95.15
C ALA A 1119 44.01 -86.37 -95.08
N GLY A 1120 45.31 -86.55 -95.32
CA GLY A 1120 45.96 -87.87 -95.31
C GLY A 1120 47.04 -88.07 -96.37
N GLN A 1121 47.24 -87.12 -97.27
CA GLN A 1121 48.30 -87.19 -98.28
C GLN A 1121 49.68 -87.09 -97.58
N VAL A 1122 50.48 -88.14 -97.77
CA VAL A 1122 51.85 -88.24 -97.26
C VAL A 1122 52.80 -87.86 -98.40
N PHE A 1123 53.71 -86.92 -98.14
CA PHE A 1123 54.72 -86.49 -99.12
C PHE A 1123 56.13 -86.58 -98.49
N PRO A 1124 57.15 -86.97 -99.26
CA PRO A 1124 58.53 -86.98 -98.78
C PRO A 1124 59.01 -85.55 -98.55
N VAL A 1125 59.54 -85.24 -97.36
CA VAL A 1125 60.08 -83.89 -97.08
C VAL A 1125 61.31 -83.58 -97.92
N ALA A 1126 61.99 -84.60 -98.43
CA ALA A 1126 63.08 -84.43 -99.38
C ALA A 1126 62.66 -83.75 -100.70
N GLU A 1127 61.37 -83.75 -101.04
CA GLU A 1127 60.88 -83.23 -102.32
C GLU A 1127 60.16 -81.86 -102.19
N ASP A 1128 59.95 -81.36 -100.97
CA ASP A 1128 59.34 -80.05 -100.69
C ASP A 1128 60.40 -79.04 -100.16
N PRO A 1129 60.83 -78.05 -100.99
CA PRO A 1129 61.83 -77.06 -100.60
C PRO A 1129 61.39 -76.17 -99.44
N ILE A 1130 60.09 -75.94 -99.28
CA ILE A 1130 59.52 -75.09 -98.24
C ILE A 1130 59.53 -75.82 -96.91
N ALA A 1131 59.04 -77.06 -96.90
CA ALA A 1131 59.07 -77.90 -95.70
C ALA A 1131 60.51 -78.07 -95.20
N ARG A 1132 61.47 -78.28 -96.13
CA ARG A 1132 62.90 -78.33 -95.80
C ARG A 1132 63.41 -77.02 -95.19
N TYR A 1133 63.05 -75.87 -95.76
CA TYR A 1133 63.48 -74.56 -95.27
C TYR A 1133 62.98 -74.30 -93.84
N ILE A 1134 61.69 -74.52 -93.56
CA ILE A 1134 61.09 -74.29 -92.24
C ILE A 1134 61.63 -75.25 -91.18
N ILE A 1135 61.97 -76.50 -91.55
CA ILE A 1135 62.61 -77.44 -90.62
C ILE A 1135 64.04 -76.99 -90.26
N GLN A 1136 64.77 -76.41 -91.20
CA GLN A 1136 66.11 -75.87 -90.96
C GLN A 1136 66.07 -74.52 -90.22
N HIS A 1137 65.01 -73.73 -90.43
CA HIS A 1137 64.80 -72.41 -89.85
C HIS A 1137 63.38 -72.32 -89.24
N PRO A 1138 63.22 -72.63 -87.94
CA PRO A 1138 61.91 -72.65 -87.28
C PRO A 1138 61.40 -71.23 -86.95
N GLU A 1139 61.29 -70.37 -87.96
CA GLU A 1139 60.74 -69.02 -87.90
C GLU A 1139 59.62 -68.87 -88.95
N PRO A 1140 58.61 -68.01 -88.73
CA PRO A 1140 57.54 -67.79 -89.70
C PRO A 1140 58.08 -67.31 -91.05
N LEU A 1141 57.60 -67.89 -92.14
CA LEU A 1141 58.03 -67.52 -93.49
C LEU A 1141 56.88 -66.83 -94.24
N VAL A 1142 57.08 -65.57 -94.60
CA VAL A 1142 56.16 -64.80 -95.43
C VAL A 1142 56.70 -64.79 -96.86
N ILE A 1143 55.89 -65.22 -97.81
CA ILE A 1143 56.18 -65.15 -99.25
C ILE A 1143 55.14 -64.26 -99.91
N ASP A 1144 55.56 -63.06 -100.31
CA ASP A 1144 54.64 -62.08 -100.92
C ASP A 1144 54.18 -62.49 -102.33
N ASP A 1145 55.06 -63.12 -103.14
CA ASP A 1145 54.67 -63.74 -104.41
C ASP A 1145 55.20 -65.19 -104.58
N VAL A 1146 54.28 -66.14 -104.43
CA VAL A 1146 54.57 -67.59 -104.52
C VAL A 1146 54.99 -68.01 -105.94
N ARG A 1147 54.73 -67.18 -106.97
CA ARG A 1147 55.06 -67.53 -108.36
C ARG A 1147 56.51 -67.25 -108.72
N THR A 1148 57.16 -66.34 -108.00
CA THR A 1148 58.52 -65.87 -108.32
C THR A 1148 59.55 -66.26 -107.25
N HIS A 1149 59.11 -66.58 -106.03
CA HIS A 1149 60.01 -66.86 -104.91
C HIS A 1149 60.87 -68.13 -105.14
N PRO A 1150 62.18 -68.13 -104.85
CA PRO A 1150 63.08 -69.25 -105.15
C PRO A 1150 62.64 -70.59 -104.55
N LEU A 1151 62.07 -70.58 -103.35
CA LEU A 1151 61.58 -71.80 -102.67
C LEU A 1151 60.34 -72.43 -103.32
N THR A 1152 59.61 -71.68 -104.15
CA THR A 1152 58.29 -72.09 -104.70
C THR A 1152 58.25 -72.01 -106.22
N LYS A 1153 59.34 -71.56 -106.86
CA LYS A 1153 59.42 -71.35 -108.31
C LYS A 1153 59.42 -72.68 -109.10
N ASP A 1154 60.01 -73.73 -108.54
CA ASP A 1154 60.24 -74.99 -109.24
C ASP A 1154 59.43 -76.18 -108.69
N THR A 1155 58.48 -75.91 -107.79
CA THR A 1155 57.61 -76.91 -107.14
C THR A 1155 56.13 -76.73 -107.56
N PRO A 1156 55.68 -77.38 -108.65
CA PRO A 1156 54.34 -77.17 -109.18
C PRO A 1156 53.20 -77.69 -108.29
N HIS A 1157 53.45 -78.69 -107.44
CA HIS A 1157 52.41 -79.27 -106.58
C HIS A 1157 52.02 -78.40 -105.38
N LEU A 1158 52.84 -77.38 -105.03
CA LEU A 1158 52.55 -76.39 -103.99
C LEU A 1158 51.79 -75.16 -104.53
N ARG A 1159 51.33 -75.22 -105.79
CA ARG A 1159 50.61 -74.15 -106.47
C ARG A 1159 49.16 -74.55 -106.75
N PRO A 1160 48.22 -74.30 -105.83
CA PRO A 1160 46.82 -74.23 -106.21
C PRO A 1160 46.67 -73.11 -107.26
N ALA A 1161 45.95 -73.36 -108.34
CA ALA A 1161 45.65 -72.33 -109.32
C ALA A 1161 44.95 -71.15 -108.61
N ASN A 1162 45.63 -70.01 -108.50
CA ASN A 1162 45.21 -68.69 -107.94
C ASN A 1162 45.82 -68.23 -106.60
N THR A 1163 46.85 -68.86 -106.05
CA THR A 1163 47.55 -68.32 -104.86
C THR A 1163 48.59 -67.26 -105.25
N ARG A 1164 48.45 -66.02 -104.75
CA ARG A 1164 49.41 -64.92 -105.00
C ARG A 1164 50.48 -64.81 -103.92
N GLY A 1165 50.14 -64.88 -102.64
CA GLY A 1165 51.08 -64.87 -101.52
C GLY A 1165 50.80 -66.03 -100.57
N MET A 1166 51.78 -66.41 -99.76
CA MET A 1166 51.67 -67.51 -98.80
C MET A 1166 52.38 -67.17 -97.50
N LEU A 1167 51.72 -67.47 -96.38
CA LEU A 1167 52.29 -67.40 -95.04
C LEU A 1167 52.31 -68.83 -94.48
N LEU A 1168 53.47 -69.28 -94.03
CA LEU A 1168 53.67 -70.62 -93.48
C LEU A 1168 54.14 -70.56 -92.03
#